data_AF-A0A949SWP1-F1
#
_entry.id   AF-A0A949SWP1-F1
#
_cell.length_a   1.000
_cell.length_b   1.000
_cell.length_c   1.000
_cell.angle_alpha   90.00
_cell.angle_beta   90.00
_cell.angle_gamma   90.00
#
_symmetry.space_group_name_H-M   'P 1'
#
loop_
_entity.id
_entity.type
_entity.pdbx_description
1 polymer ?
#
loop_
_entity_poly.entity_id
_entity_poly.type
_entity_poly.pdbx_seq_one_letter_code
_entity_poly.pdbx_strand_id
1 'polypeptide(L)'
;MIPAGTSESTQLSLLEVAAWQFPSLTVDEPSSATPRMIAAIPSLQRGAVWKPGQIELLWDSILRGFPVGSLVVCRKFDGQAHHSGKHGAGWHEEFVTHYLLDGQQRCNAVALAFLDAVQPRENGEEPAATLWIDLNPSLPTSSTRRFCLRVLTAAHPWGFCLDDNASPLGIASIREAVASYGDGRRPKLSKSWPFQSACPVPFSWLVEATFAGHSGESLWTAVKARCIREEVGHLPWAARAAEWIDSRLTGGGSSHLKEVEEGMKRVLGHRLLALQVPHDVLTREGPREQADEHGDEGRERIHNVEHLFQRLNSAGTELRGEELLFSMIKAYWPAIERSFDAITDRHGRNYLPMPGSRLASLGIRAALMDQAAGPSFPPPPSIASLRSLAADTGATAPKRAAVQEFLGISIPPRSSAFHSCLRQVDDWLLQDSSMADDPGLPAVLRSNLAQGAPAVFLLLLHLAQRARKEGLSQDETGLLRRPVLALATSLHWFGINQEAAVRELLTGLHSRPLSGESFLKVLERFSAPGSPQVMHRILPPAELEKAIPEANSADPELRQWKLWHEITGRKEPGSAARQDRETFTWPFIERLLKNRPLLLFAQRHYMERAFGGYDPSCVDVWKGHDRPWDYDHILPSNVLHSNPRTYREACRQWINTIGNLRAWPLEENRGRHDELAEQSIPEGSLKDSLLLSLEERSRFSLSWEDVNDPAKAAAFMNAARARLLRIYQDWHDSLSVASLTGLPSIPD
;
A
#
# COMPACT_ATOMS: atom_id res chain seq x y z
N MET A 1 -54.39 -6.48 -8.39
CA MET A 1 -53.30 -7.40 -8.01
C MET A 1 -52.21 -7.28 -9.05
N ILE A 2 -51.11 -6.59 -8.71
CA ILE A 2 -49.87 -6.62 -9.50
C ILE A 2 -49.19 -7.96 -9.17
N PRO A 3 -48.67 -8.73 -10.15
CA PRO A 3 -48.06 -10.02 -9.86
C PRO A 3 -46.84 -9.82 -8.94
N ALA A 4 -46.78 -10.58 -7.84
CA ALA A 4 -45.57 -10.68 -7.05
C ALA A 4 -44.46 -11.29 -7.92
N GLY A 5 -43.41 -10.52 -8.21
CA GLY A 5 -42.22 -11.02 -8.91
C GLY A 5 -41.65 -10.16 -10.06
N THR A 6 -42.18 -8.97 -10.34
CA THR A 6 -41.54 -8.09 -11.34
C THR A 6 -40.34 -7.37 -10.74
N SER A 7 -39.14 -7.53 -11.34
CA SER A 7 -37.99 -6.65 -11.09
C SER A 7 -38.41 -5.20 -11.33
N GLU A 8 -38.47 -4.42 -10.25
CA GLU A 8 -38.67 -2.97 -10.35
C GLU A 8 -37.37 -2.34 -10.84
N SER A 9 -37.48 -1.34 -11.71
CA SER A 9 -36.33 -0.57 -12.18
C SER A 9 -36.62 0.92 -12.06
N THR A 10 -35.68 1.65 -11.47
CA THR A 10 -35.80 3.10 -11.28
C THR A 10 -34.77 3.81 -12.14
N GLN A 11 -35.19 4.83 -12.88
CA GLN A 11 -34.28 5.71 -13.60
C GLN A 11 -33.82 6.83 -12.67
N LEU A 12 -32.52 6.98 -12.51
CA LEU A 12 -31.88 7.98 -11.66
C LEU A 12 -31.06 8.94 -12.52
N SER A 13 -31.19 10.23 -12.25
CA SER A 13 -30.26 11.24 -12.75
C SER A 13 -28.89 11.11 -12.07
N LEU A 14 -27.85 11.69 -12.68
CA LEU A 14 -26.52 11.73 -12.08
C LEU A 14 -26.50 12.55 -10.77
N LEU A 15 -27.36 13.58 -10.66
CA LEU A 15 -27.53 14.36 -9.43
C LEU A 15 -28.08 13.50 -8.29
N GLU A 16 -29.12 12.69 -8.55
CA GLU A 16 -29.69 11.77 -7.53
C GLU A 16 -28.67 10.74 -7.06
N VAL A 17 -27.83 10.21 -7.97
CA VAL A 17 -26.76 9.27 -7.61
C VAL A 17 -25.65 9.96 -6.80
N ALA A 18 -25.28 11.20 -7.14
CA ALA A 18 -24.30 11.98 -6.37
C ALA A 18 -24.84 12.37 -4.98
N ALA A 19 -26.14 12.66 -4.87
CA ALA A 19 -26.81 13.02 -3.64
C ALA A 19 -26.76 11.90 -2.58
N TRP A 20 -26.57 10.64 -2.97
CA TRP A 20 -26.31 9.54 -2.02
C TRP A 20 -25.06 9.78 -1.15
N GLN A 21 -24.07 10.53 -1.64
CA GLN A 21 -22.86 10.91 -0.89
C GLN A 21 -22.91 12.33 -0.35
N PHE A 22 -23.66 13.22 -1.02
CA PHE A 22 -23.77 14.63 -0.68
C PHE A 22 -25.24 15.04 -0.51
N PRO A 23 -25.83 14.83 0.68
CA PRO A 23 -27.23 15.19 0.94
C PRO A 23 -27.57 16.64 0.60
N SER A 24 -26.62 17.57 0.81
CA SER A 24 -26.77 19.00 0.52
C SER A 24 -27.18 19.31 -0.93
N LEU A 25 -26.83 18.46 -1.90
CA LEU A 25 -27.24 18.60 -3.31
C LEU A 25 -28.77 18.55 -3.51
N THR A 26 -29.52 18.12 -2.49
CA THR A 26 -30.97 17.95 -2.54
C THR A 26 -31.72 18.68 -1.44
N VAL A 27 -31.04 19.39 -0.54
CA VAL A 27 -31.66 20.01 0.65
C VAL A 27 -31.90 21.52 0.47
N ASP A 28 -31.19 22.18 -0.44
CA ASP A 28 -31.24 23.65 -0.61
C ASP A 28 -32.36 24.16 -1.56
N GLU A 29 -33.20 23.27 -2.12
CA GLU A 29 -34.40 23.69 -2.85
C GLU A 29 -35.65 23.70 -1.95
N PRO A 30 -36.37 24.84 -1.81
CA PRO A 30 -37.56 24.97 -0.96
C PRO A 30 -38.79 24.14 -1.41
N SER A 31 -38.64 23.27 -2.41
CA SER A 31 -39.67 22.32 -2.88
C SER A 31 -39.20 20.85 -2.97
N SER A 32 -37.98 20.55 -2.53
CA SER A 32 -37.38 19.22 -2.74
C SER A 32 -37.92 18.16 -1.77
N ALA A 33 -38.75 17.27 -2.30
CA ALA A 33 -39.06 16.01 -1.65
C ALA A 33 -37.76 15.19 -1.50
N THR A 34 -37.62 14.51 -0.36
CA THR A 34 -36.53 13.56 -0.09
C THR A 34 -36.30 12.66 -1.31
N PRO A 35 -35.04 12.38 -1.74
CA PRO A 35 -34.79 11.57 -2.93
C PRO A 35 -35.55 10.25 -2.89
N ARG A 36 -36.15 9.85 -4.02
CA ARG A 36 -36.97 8.62 -4.13
C ARG A 36 -36.25 7.37 -3.68
N MET A 37 -34.92 7.37 -3.81
CA MET A 37 -34.03 6.30 -3.41
C MET A 37 -32.77 6.93 -2.81
N ILE A 38 -32.41 6.47 -1.62
CA ILE A 38 -31.16 6.82 -0.94
C ILE A 38 -30.41 5.51 -0.71
N ALA A 39 -29.42 5.25 -1.55
CA ALA A 39 -28.63 4.03 -1.48
C ALA A 39 -27.32 4.26 -0.72
N ALA A 40 -27.01 3.36 0.21
CA ALA A 40 -25.71 3.28 0.88
C ALA A 40 -24.92 2.04 0.44
N ILE A 41 -23.63 2.02 0.74
CA ILE A 41 -22.76 0.89 0.41
C ILE A 41 -22.76 -0.05 1.63
N PRO A 42 -23.27 -1.30 1.51
CA PRO A 42 -23.23 -2.24 2.62
C PRO A 42 -21.79 -2.69 2.90
N SER A 43 -21.45 -2.97 4.15
CA SER A 43 -20.10 -3.37 4.57
C SER A 43 -19.55 -4.60 3.82
N LEU A 44 -20.38 -5.46 3.24
CA LEU A 44 -19.96 -6.56 2.37
C LEU A 44 -19.13 -6.09 1.15
N GLN A 45 -19.38 -4.88 0.66
CA GLN A 45 -18.67 -4.31 -0.49
C GLN A 45 -17.20 -4.05 -0.18
N ARG A 46 -16.36 -4.14 -1.21
CA ARG A 46 -14.95 -3.77 -1.08
C ARG A 46 -14.77 -2.25 -1.06
N GLY A 47 -13.56 -1.80 -0.70
CA GLY A 47 -13.19 -0.40 -0.84
C GLY A 47 -13.20 0.11 -2.30
N ALA A 48 -13.05 1.42 -2.48
CA ALA A 48 -12.94 2.02 -3.81
C ALA A 48 -11.58 1.66 -4.47
N VAL A 49 -11.62 0.95 -5.61
CA VAL A 49 -10.44 0.38 -6.29
C VAL A 49 -10.18 0.95 -7.69
N TRP A 50 -11.10 1.75 -8.24
CA TRP A 50 -10.89 2.32 -9.58
C TRP A 50 -9.67 3.24 -9.63
N LYS A 51 -8.85 3.03 -10.66
CA LYS A 51 -7.72 3.90 -11.00
C LYS A 51 -8.21 5.19 -11.67
N PRO A 52 -7.44 6.29 -11.59
CA PRO A 52 -7.72 7.56 -12.26
C PRO A 52 -8.21 7.42 -13.71
N GLY A 53 -7.50 6.66 -14.55
CA GLY A 53 -7.88 6.46 -15.95
C GLY A 53 -9.27 5.84 -16.16
N GLN A 54 -9.76 4.99 -15.25
CA GLN A 54 -11.11 4.42 -15.34
C GLN A 54 -12.20 5.46 -15.05
N ILE A 55 -11.93 6.37 -14.11
CA ILE A 55 -12.83 7.49 -13.78
C ILE A 55 -12.89 8.46 -14.97
N GLU A 56 -11.74 8.80 -15.56
CA GLU A 56 -11.65 9.67 -16.73
C GLU A 56 -12.41 9.10 -17.93
N LEU A 57 -12.25 7.80 -18.22
CA LEU A 57 -12.94 7.12 -19.32
C LEU A 57 -14.45 6.99 -19.08
N LEU A 58 -14.91 6.83 -17.84
CA LEU A 58 -16.33 6.86 -17.52
C LEU A 58 -16.94 8.20 -17.94
N TRP A 59 -16.30 9.30 -17.56
CA TRP A 59 -16.82 10.63 -17.86
C TRP A 59 -16.70 11.00 -19.35
N ASP A 60 -15.64 10.59 -20.04
CA ASP A 60 -15.58 10.66 -21.51
C ASP A 60 -16.77 9.92 -22.14
N SER A 61 -17.08 8.71 -21.65
CA SER A 61 -18.21 7.90 -22.14
C SER A 61 -19.55 8.61 -21.92
N ILE A 62 -19.80 9.16 -20.73
CA ILE A 62 -21.04 9.90 -20.42
C ILE A 62 -21.16 11.15 -21.31
N LEU A 63 -20.10 11.95 -21.43
CA LEU A 63 -20.09 13.15 -22.27
C LEU A 63 -20.29 12.83 -23.75
N ARG A 64 -19.93 11.63 -24.21
CA ARG A 64 -20.18 11.14 -25.58
C ARG A 64 -21.57 10.53 -25.76
N GLY A 65 -22.28 10.25 -24.67
CA GLY A 65 -23.60 9.61 -24.69
C GLY A 65 -23.55 8.09 -24.74
N PHE A 66 -22.42 7.48 -24.37
CA PHE A 66 -22.33 6.02 -24.28
C PHE A 66 -23.07 5.50 -23.04
N PRO A 67 -23.72 4.34 -23.13
CA PRO A 67 -24.29 3.69 -21.95
C PRO A 67 -23.16 3.20 -21.03
N VAL A 68 -23.30 3.46 -19.72
CA VAL A 68 -22.29 3.08 -18.71
C VAL A 68 -22.76 1.94 -17.77
N GLY A 69 -23.74 1.18 -18.25
CA GLY A 69 -24.36 0.04 -17.56
C GLY A 69 -25.47 0.45 -16.59
N SER A 70 -25.75 -0.43 -15.64
CA SER A 70 -26.79 -0.27 -14.61
C SER A 70 -26.21 -0.35 -13.21
N LEU A 71 -26.99 0.06 -12.22
CA LEU A 71 -26.76 -0.19 -10.80
C LEU A 71 -27.64 -1.36 -10.37
N VAL A 72 -27.19 -2.15 -9.40
CA VAL A 72 -28.02 -3.17 -8.76
C VAL A 72 -28.20 -2.79 -7.30
N VAL A 73 -29.45 -2.71 -6.87
CA VAL A 73 -29.82 -2.29 -5.52
C VAL A 73 -30.79 -3.28 -4.88
N CYS A 74 -30.83 -3.32 -3.57
CA CYS A 74 -31.92 -3.96 -2.82
C CYS A 74 -32.43 -3.02 -1.74
N ARG A 75 -33.63 -3.29 -1.20
CA ARG A 75 -34.10 -2.56 -0.01
C ARG A 75 -33.14 -2.81 1.15
N LYS A 76 -32.98 -1.79 2.01
CA LYS A 76 -32.21 -1.91 3.25
C LYS A 76 -32.80 -3.04 4.10
N PHE A 77 -31.92 -3.85 4.69
CA PHE A 77 -32.26 -4.93 5.61
C PHE A 77 -31.33 -4.90 6.83
N ASP A 78 -31.80 -5.47 7.94
CA ASP A 78 -31.08 -5.50 9.21
C ASP A 78 -29.87 -6.45 9.18
N GLY A 79 -28.91 -6.24 10.07
CA GLY A 79 -27.72 -7.10 10.19
C GLY A 79 -26.56 -6.76 9.23
N GLN A 80 -26.68 -5.69 8.44
CA GLN A 80 -25.56 -5.09 7.72
C GLN A 80 -25.34 -3.66 8.20
N ALA A 81 -24.10 -3.34 8.55
CA ALA A 81 -23.67 -1.95 8.59
C ALA A 81 -23.49 -1.43 7.15
N HIS A 82 -23.47 -0.12 7.02
CA HIS A 82 -23.23 0.54 5.74
C HIS A 82 -22.42 1.80 5.96
N HIS A 83 -21.82 2.26 4.88
CA HIS A 83 -21.08 3.51 4.85
C HIS A 83 -21.46 4.30 3.59
N SER A 84 -21.15 5.58 3.62
CA SER A 84 -21.26 6.45 2.44
C SER A 84 -20.19 6.08 1.39
N GLY A 85 -20.33 6.63 0.19
CA GLY A 85 -19.27 6.50 -0.81
C GLY A 85 -18.00 7.28 -0.45
N LYS A 86 -17.00 7.19 -1.32
CA LYS A 86 -15.62 7.64 -1.05
C LYS A 86 -15.50 9.15 -0.75
N HIS A 87 -16.43 9.98 -1.22
CA HIS A 87 -16.20 11.42 -1.33
C HIS A 87 -17.01 12.29 -0.37
N GLY A 88 -18.08 11.76 0.24
CA GLY A 88 -18.97 12.52 1.11
C GLY A 88 -19.48 11.69 2.29
N ALA A 89 -19.97 12.37 3.33
CA ALA A 89 -20.45 11.74 4.56
C ALA A 89 -21.74 10.93 4.37
N GLY A 90 -22.45 11.13 3.26
CA GLY A 90 -23.72 10.45 2.97
C GLY A 90 -24.85 10.89 3.89
N TRP A 91 -25.95 10.12 3.85
CA TRP A 91 -27.15 10.37 4.64
C TRP A 91 -27.06 9.73 6.02
N HIS A 92 -27.76 10.32 6.99
CA HIS A 92 -27.97 9.67 8.28
C HIS A 92 -28.72 8.34 8.08
N GLU A 93 -28.41 7.34 8.92
CA GLU A 93 -28.85 5.95 8.75
C GLU A 93 -30.38 5.81 8.58
N GLU A 94 -31.16 6.64 9.27
CA GLU A 94 -32.62 6.66 9.25
C GLU A 94 -33.22 7.02 7.88
N PHE A 95 -32.46 7.72 7.03
CA PHE A 95 -32.89 8.10 5.68
C PHE A 95 -32.46 7.09 4.61
N VAL A 96 -31.57 6.16 4.94
CA VAL A 96 -31.08 5.16 3.99
C VAL A 96 -32.18 4.14 3.69
N THR A 97 -32.57 4.03 2.42
CA THR A 97 -33.66 3.15 1.98
C THR A 97 -33.16 1.89 1.28
N HIS A 98 -31.97 1.93 0.67
CA HIS A 98 -31.45 0.86 -0.19
C HIS A 98 -29.96 0.57 0.06
N TYR A 99 -29.54 -0.65 -0.28
CA TYR A 99 -28.13 -1.02 -0.39
C TYR A 99 -27.71 -1.19 -1.84
N LEU A 100 -26.52 -0.68 -2.17
CA LEU A 100 -25.89 -0.79 -3.48
C LEU A 100 -25.08 -2.09 -3.60
N LEU A 101 -25.58 -3.04 -4.38
CA LEU A 101 -24.98 -4.37 -4.57
C LEU A 101 -24.02 -4.44 -5.76
N ASP A 102 -24.24 -3.61 -6.79
CA ASP A 102 -23.30 -3.42 -7.90
C ASP A 102 -23.29 -1.97 -8.39
N GLY A 103 -22.14 -1.51 -8.87
CA GLY A 103 -21.95 -0.17 -9.41
C GLY A 103 -21.32 0.84 -8.46
N GLN A 104 -20.85 0.42 -7.29
CA GLN A 104 -20.17 1.28 -6.30
C GLN A 104 -19.09 2.19 -6.90
N GLN A 105 -18.23 1.64 -7.76
CA GLN A 105 -17.13 2.39 -8.35
C GLN A 105 -17.62 3.48 -9.33
N ARG A 106 -18.68 3.18 -10.09
CA ARG A 106 -19.37 4.16 -10.94
C ARG A 106 -20.01 5.26 -10.10
N CYS A 107 -20.71 4.92 -9.02
CA CYS A 107 -21.31 5.91 -8.12
C CYS A 107 -20.26 6.82 -7.48
N ASN A 108 -19.10 6.29 -7.07
CA ASN A 108 -17.98 7.10 -6.57
C ASN A 108 -17.43 8.05 -7.63
N ALA A 109 -17.25 7.58 -8.87
CA ALA A 109 -16.80 8.41 -9.98
C ALA A 109 -17.83 9.50 -10.35
N VAL A 110 -19.13 9.19 -10.25
CA VAL A 110 -20.22 10.16 -10.44
C VAL A 110 -20.17 11.23 -9.35
N ALA A 111 -20.11 10.83 -8.08
CA ALA A 111 -20.05 11.76 -6.96
C ALA A 111 -18.83 12.69 -7.06
N LEU A 112 -17.66 12.19 -7.47
CA LEU A 112 -16.45 13.00 -7.62
C LEU A 112 -16.64 14.23 -8.55
N ALA A 113 -17.53 14.15 -9.54
CA ALA A 113 -17.80 15.29 -10.43
C ALA A 113 -18.63 16.41 -9.78
N PHE A 114 -19.30 16.15 -8.66
CA PHE A 114 -20.05 17.15 -7.90
C PHE A 114 -19.21 17.72 -6.74
N LEU A 115 -17.98 17.26 -6.58
CA LEU A 115 -17.07 17.75 -5.55
C LEU A 115 -16.21 18.89 -6.12
N ASP A 116 -16.36 20.09 -5.56
CA ASP A 116 -15.52 21.23 -5.95
C ASP A 116 -14.05 20.98 -5.59
N ALA A 117 -13.20 21.08 -6.62
CA ALA A 117 -11.77 20.78 -6.51
C ALA A 117 -11.00 21.80 -5.67
N VAL A 118 -11.52 23.02 -5.54
CA VAL A 118 -10.80 24.16 -4.94
C VAL A 118 -11.52 24.77 -3.74
N GLN A 119 -12.71 24.28 -3.39
CA GLN A 119 -13.44 24.77 -2.23
C GLN A 119 -12.74 24.35 -0.92
N PRO A 120 -12.49 25.28 0.01
CA PRO A 120 -11.96 24.95 1.34
C PRO A 120 -12.95 24.06 2.11
N ARG A 121 -12.43 23.04 2.80
CA ARG A 121 -13.23 22.19 3.69
C ARG A 121 -13.18 22.72 5.13
N GLU A 122 -14.27 22.54 5.88
CA GLU A 122 -14.48 23.11 7.22
C GLU A 122 -13.33 22.80 8.21
N ASN A 123 -12.68 21.63 8.08
CA ASN A 123 -11.59 21.20 8.97
C ASN A 123 -10.18 21.27 8.32
N GLY A 124 -10.04 21.91 7.15
CA GLY A 124 -8.78 21.93 6.39
C GLY A 124 -8.35 20.57 5.83
N GLU A 125 -9.25 19.57 5.85
CA GLU A 125 -9.05 18.26 5.21
C GLU A 125 -8.96 18.40 3.69
N GLU A 126 -8.09 17.61 3.07
CA GLU A 126 -7.97 17.56 1.61
C GLU A 126 -8.91 16.50 1.02
N PRO A 127 -9.49 16.75 -0.17
CA PRO A 127 -10.27 15.72 -0.86
C PRO A 127 -9.39 14.52 -1.24
N ALA A 128 -9.94 13.31 -1.20
CA ALA A 128 -9.20 12.11 -1.60
C ALA A 128 -8.79 12.11 -3.09
N ALA A 129 -9.52 12.85 -3.93
CA ALA A 129 -9.25 13.09 -5.34
C ALA A 129 -10.03 14.33 -5.82
N THR A 130 -9.60 14.94 -6.92
CA THR A 130 -10.35 16.00 -7.63
C THR A 130 -10.46 15.67 -9.11
N LEU A 131 -11.50 16.19 -9.79
CA LEU A 131 -11.78 15.94 -11.20
C LEU A 131 -11.84 17.25 -11.99
N TRP A 132 -11.10 17.27 -13.09
CA TRP A 132 -10.93 18.42 -13.97
C TRP A 132 -11.28 18.06 -15.41
N ILE A 133 -11.60 19.07 -16.22
CA ILE A 133 -11.69 18.95 -17.68
C ILE A 133 -10.78 19.98 -18.33
N ASP A 134 -10.07 19.59 -19.38
CA ASP A 134 -9.31 20.51 -20.22
C ASP A 134 -10.20 21.03 -21.36
N LEU A 135 -10.39 22.34 -21.42
CA LEU A 135 -11.21 23.02 -22.44
C LEU A 135 -10.43 23.31 -23.74
N ASN A 136 -9.15 22.96 -23.80
CA ASN A 136 -8.33 23.07 -25.01
C ASN A 136 -7.30 21.94 -25.12
N PRO A 137 -7.73 20.66 -25.09
CA PRO A 137 -6.80 19.56 -24.95
C PRO A 137 -5.98 19.33 -26.22
N SER A 138 -4.69 19.01 -26.04
CA SER A 138 -3.81 18.53 -27.11
C SER A 138 -3.59 17.03 -26.96
N LEU A 139 -4.58 16.23 -27.36
CA LEU A 139 -4.55 14.78 -27.19
C LEU A 139 -3.56 14.11 -28.17
N PRO A 140 -2.82 13.06 -27.73
CA PRO A 140 -2.01 12.25 -28.64
C PRO A 140 -2.86 11.59 -29.72
N THR A 141 -2.28 11.38 -30.91
CA THR A 141 -2.95 10.69 -32.03
C THR A 141 -3.40 9.26 -31.70
N SER A 142 -2.77 8.63 -30.70
CA SER A 142 -3.12 7.30 -30.21
C SER A 142 -4.23 7.27 -29.17
N SER A 143 -4.72 8.43 -28.70
CA SER A 143 -5.77 8.47 -27.68
C SER A 143 -7.14 8.17 -28.28
N THR A 144 -7.93 7.38 -27.57
CA THR A 144 -9.33 7.07 -27.91
C THR A 144 -10.34 8.07 -27.33
N ARG A 145 -9.87 9.04 -26.53
CA ARG A 145 -10.69 10.00 -25.79
C ARG A 145 -11.15 11.14 -26.68
N ARG A 146 -12.36 11.65 -26.45
CA ARG A 146 -12.87 12.87 -27.09
C ARG A 146 -12.83 14.05 -26.13
N PHE A 147 -13.13 13.81 -24.86
CA PHE A 147 -13.07 14.80 -23.80
C PHE A 147 -11.91 14.47 -22.86
N CYS A 148 -11.12 15.48 -22.51
CA CYS A 148 -9.92 15.32 -21.70
C CYS A 148 -10.23 15.58 -20.22
N LEU A 149 -10.64 14.53 -19.50
CA LEU A 149 -10.87 14.58 -18.07
C LEU A 149 -9.59 14.20 -17.33
N ARG A 150 -9.29 14.87 -16.21
CA ARG A 150 -8.09 14.57 -15.41
C ARG A 150 -8.42 14.43 -13.94
N VAL A 151 -8.06 13.28 -13.38
CA VAL A 151 -8.16 13.04 -11.94
C VAL A 151 -6.82 13.35 -11.29
N LEU A 152 -6.87 14.13 -10.22
CA LEU A 152 -5.73 14.36 -9.34
C LEU A 152 -5.94 13.59 -8.03
N THR A 153 -4.84 13.17 -7.41
CA THR A 153 -4.85 12.47 -6.11
C THR A 153 -3.74 13.02 -5.22
N ALA A 154 -3.78 12.79 -3.91
CA ALA A 154 -2.70 13.24 -3.00
C ALA A 154 -1.31 12.67 -3.40
N ALA A 155 -1.29 11.49 -4.03
CA ALA A 155 -0.11 10.86 -4.60
C ALA A 155 0.39 11.58 -5.87
N HIS A 156 -0.54 12.02 -6.72
CA HIS A 156 -0.28 12.68 -8.01
C HIS A 156 -1.09 13.98 -8.13
N PRO A 157 -0.70 15.03 -7.40
CA PRO A 157 -1.43 16.30 -7.42
C PRO A 157 -1.22 17.09 -8.72
N TRP A 158 -0.22 16.72 -9.52
CA TRP A 158 -0.02 17.21 -10.89
C TRP A 158 -0.82 16.46 -11.96
N GLY A 159 -1.53 15.40 -11.57
CA GLY A 159 -2.27 14.52 -12.48
C GLY A 159 -1.40 13.46 -13.17
N PHE A 160 -1.86 13.00 -14.33
CA PHE A 160 -1.30 11.86 -15.07
C PHE A 160 -1.01 12.23 -16.52
N CYS A 161 -0.30 11.34 -17.22
CA CYS A 161 -0.02 11.45 -18.64
C CYS A 161 -1.31 11.57 -19.46
N LEU A 162 -1.25 12.23 -20.62
CA LEU A 162 -2.41 12.36 -21.50
C LEU A 162 -2.87 11.05 -22.18
N ASP A 163 -2.19 9.93 -21.91
CA ASP A 163 -2.55 8.61 -22.44
C ASP A 163 -3.84 8.04 -21.84
N ASP A 164 -4.38 7.00 -22.48
CA ASP A 164 -5.67 6.42 -22.08
C ASP A 164 -5.60 5.65 -20.76
N ASN A 165 -4.42 5.20 -20.36
CA ASN A 165 -4.18 4.48 -19.11
C ASN A 165 -4.01 5.41 -17.91
N ALA A 166 -3.91 6.72 -18.13
CA ALA A 166 -3.49 7.70 -17.13
C ALA A 166 -2.19 7.26 -16.44
N SER A 167 -1.15 6.97 -17.23
CA SER A 167 0.16 6.59 -16.69
C SER A 167 0.74 7.71 -15.80
N PRO A 168 1.51 7.41 -14.76
CA PRO A 168 2.19 8.43 -13.96
C PRO A 168 3.06 9.35 -14.83
N LEU A 169 3.06 10.65 -14.54
CA LEU A 169 3.93 11.60 -15.22
C LEU A 169 5.40 11.21 -15.06
N GLY A 170 6.17 11.46 -16.14
CA GLY A 170 7.61 11.44 -16.08
C GLY A 170 8.14 12.51 -15.12
N ILE A 171 9.30 12.23 -14.53
CA ILE A 171 9.91 13.05 -13.46
C ILE A 171 10.17 14.49 -13.90
N ALA A 172 10.59 14.69 -15.16
CA ALA A 172 10.80 16.02 -15.72
C ALA A 172 9.53 16.88 -15.66
N SER A 173 8.40 16.34 -16.12
CA SER A 173 7.10 17.00 -16.05
C SER A 173 6.65 17.23 -14.61
N ILE A 174 6.95 16.32 -13.68
CA ILE A 174 6.65 16.53 -12.25
C ILE A 174 7.44 17.72 -11.69
N ARG A 175 8.73 17.85 -12.02
CA ARG A 175 9.56 18.97 -11.57
C ARG A 175 9.03 20.31 -12.08
N GLU A 176 8.70 20.37 -13.36
CA GLU A 176 8.09 21.56 -13.98
C GLU A 176 6.74 21.88 -13.33
N ALA A 177 5.93 20.87 -13.05
CA ALA A 177 4.66 21.03 -12.34
C ALA A 177 4.88 21.63 -10.94
N VAL A 178 5.75 21.04 -10.14
CA VAL A 178 6.08 21.51 -8.78
C VAL A 178 6.60 22.95 -8.79
N ALA A 179 7.48 23.30 -9.74
CA ALA A 179 7.94 24.67 -9.91
C ALA A 179 6.79 25.64 -10.24
N SER A 180 5.78 25.19 -10.98
CA SER A 180 4.59 26.00 -11.29
C SER A 180 3.63 26.16 -10.10
N TYR A 181 3.71 25.29 -9.09
CA TYR A 181 2.87 25.34 -7.89
C TYR A 181 3.50 26.12 -6.72
N GLY A 182 4.81 26.40 -6.76
CA GLY A 182 5.48 27.27 -5.78
C GLY A 182 6.74 26.68 -5.15
N ASP A 183 6.68 26.38 -3.84
CA ASP A 183 7.81 26.19 -2.89
C ASP A 183 8.75 24.99 -3.14
N GLY A 184 8.67 24.35 -4.30
CA GLY A 184 9.49 23.19 -4.63
C GLY A 184 9.04 21.89 -3.94
N ARG A 185 7.94 21.90 -3.18
CA ARG A 185 7.42 20.72 -2.46
C ARG A 185 6.19 20.15 -3.15
N ARG A 186 5.80 18.92 -2.76
CA ARG A 186 4.55 18.31 -3.23
C ARG A 186 3.36 19.19 -2.77
N PRO A 187 2.56 19.73 -3.69
CA PRO A 187 1.45 20.60 -3.34
C PRO A 187 0.28 19.80 -2.75
N LYS A 188 -0.55 20.49 -1.96
CA LYS A 188 -1.89 20.00 -1.61
C LYS A 188 -2.80 20.00 -2.84
N LEU A 189 -3.86 19.17 -2.83
CA LEU A 189 -4.77 19.08 -3.97
C LEU A 189 -5.49 20.40 -4.24
N SER A 190 -5.92 21.08 -3.18
CA SER A 190 -6.51 22.42 -3.22
C SER A 190 -5.65 23.49 -3.89
N LYS A 191 -4.33 23.27 -4.00
CA LYS A 191 -3.35 24.20 -4.59
C LYS A 191 -2.74 23.70 -5.91
N SER A 192 -3.31 22.63 -6.48
CA SER A 192 -2.75 21.95 -7.65
C SER A 192 -3.78 21.82 -8.77
N TRP A 193 -3.31 21.64 -10.00
CA TRP A 193 -4.14 21.47 -11.19
C TRP A 193 -3.43 20.54 -12.18
N PRO A 194 -4.13 19.88 -13.12
CA PRO A 194 -3.52 18.96 -14.07
C PRO A 194 -2.44 19.65 -14.90
N PHE A 195 -1.18 19.23 -14.75
CA PHE A 195 -0.03 19.93 -15.34
C PHE A 195 -0.02 19.89 -16.87
N GLN A 196 -0.30 18.71 -17.45
CA GLN A 196 -0.30 18.53 -18.91
C GLN A 196 -1.56 19.09 -19.59
N SER A 197 -2.49 19.70 -18.86
CA SER A 197 -3.67 20.32 -19.43
C SER A 197 -3.40 21.77 -19.83
N ALA A 198 -3.87 22.14 -21.02
CA ALA A 198 -3.67 23.48 -21.57
C ALA A 198 -4.61 24.49 -20.93
N CYS A 199 -5.89 24.14 -20.78
CA CYS A 199 -6.93 24.97 -20.21
C CYS A 199 -7.80 24.18 -19.21
N PRO A 200 -7.23 23.73 -18.07
CA PRO A 200 -7.98 22.95 -17.10
C PRO A 200 -8.97 23.82 -16.32
N VAL A 201 -10.19 23.31 -16.11
CA VAL A 201 -11.18 23.84 -15.17
C VAL A 201 -11.72 22.72 -14.28
N PRO A 202 -12.08 22.99 -13.02
CA PRO A 202 -12.77 22.00 -12.19
C PRO A 202 -14.04 21.54 -12.88
N PHE A 203 -14.22 20.22 -13.00
CA PHE A 203 -15.35 19.68 -13.74
C PHE A 203 -16.69 19.96 -13.03
N SER A 204 -16.67 20.05 -11.69
CA SER A 204 -17.84 20.42 -10.90
C SER A 204 -18.41 21.79 -11.26
N TRP A 205 -17.59 22.74 -11.71
CA TRP A 205 -18.06 24.07 -12.08
C TRP A 205 -18.97 24.03 -13.31
N LEU A 206 -18.67 23.15 -14.27
CA LEU A 206 -19.54 22.90 -15.41
C LEU A 206 -20.80 22.15 -15.00
N VAL A 207 -20.66 21.14 -14.13
CA VAL A 207 -21.79 20.36 -13.62
C VAL A 207 -22.76 21.29 -12.90
N GLU A 208 -22.32 22.05 -11.90
CA GLU A 208 -23.13 22.99 -11.14
C GLU A 208 -23.83 24.01 -12.05
N ALA A 209 -23.10 24.65 -12.96
CA ALA A 209 -23.70 25.64 -13.86
C ALA A 209 -24.74 25.02 -14.80
N THR A 210 -24.48 23.82 -15.32
CA THR A 210 -25.41 23.07 -16.21
C THR A 210 -26.67 22.66 -15.45
N PHE A 211 -26.54 22.12 -14.24
CA PHE A 211 -27.70 21.72 -13.42
C PHE A 211 -28.48 22.91 -12.88
N ALA A 212 -27.85 24.09 -12.74
CA ALA A 212 -28.52 25.37 -12.48
C ALA A 212 -29.21 25.97 -13.73
N GLY A 213 -29.22 25.28 -14.87
CA GLY A 213 -29.93 25.69 -16.08
C GLY A 213 -29.17 26.64 -17.02
N HIS A 214 -27.88 26.89 -16.78
CA HIS A 214 -27.06 27.70 -17.70
C HIS A 214 -26.76 26.93 -18.99
N SER A 215 -26.73 27.64 -20.13
CA SER A 215 -26.39 27.08 -21.44
C SER A 215 -25.83 28.15 -22.38
N GLY A 216 -25.17 27.76 -23.47
CA GLY A 216 -24.51 28.70 -24.37
C GLY A 216 -23.59 29.69 -23.64
N GLU A 217 -23.74 30.98 -23.94
CA GLU A 217 -22.91 32.04 -23.35
C GLU A 217 -23.05 32.17 -21.83
N SER A 218 -24.24 31.91 -21.26
CA SER A 218 -24.45 32.05 -19.80
C SER A 218 -23.69 30.98 -19.01
N LEU A 219 -23.53 29.78 -19.58
CA LEU A 219 -22.71 28.70 -18.99
C LEU A 219 -21.24 29.14 -18.87
N TRP A 220 -20.67 29.61 -19.97
CA TRP A 220 -19.27 30.02 -20.00
C TRP A 220 -19.02 31.28 -19.17
N THR A 221 -19.99 32.19 -19.11
CA THR A 221 -19.95 33.35 -18.21
C THR A 221 -19.91 32.92 -16.75
N ALA A 222 -20.73 31.93 -16.35
CA ALA A 222 -20.72 31.40 -14.99
C ALA A 222 -19.38 30.74 -14.62
N VAL A 223 -18.80 29.93 -15.53
CA VAL A 223 -17.48 29.30 -15.32
C VAL A 223 -16.37 30.35 -15.25
N LYS A 224 -16.36 31.32 -16.17
CA LYS A 224 -15.39 32.43 -16.16
C LYS A 224 -15.47 33.23 -14.87
N ALA A 225 -16.67 33.50 -14.37
CA ALA A 225 -16.87 34.21 -13.10
C ALA A 225 -16.25 33.46 -11.91
N ARG A 226 -16.18 32.11 -11.94
CA ARG A 226 -15.44 31.33 -10.94
C ARG A 226 -13.92 31.43 -11.11
N CYS A 227 -13.42 31.44 -12.35
CA CYS A 227 -11.98 31.57 -12.63
C CYS A 227 -11.38 32.89 -12.14
N ILE A 228 -12.16 33.97 -12.05
CA ILE A 228 -11.68 35.30 -11.66
C ILE A 228 -11.90 35.64 -10.18
N ARG A 229 -12.38 34.69 -9.36
CA ARG A 229 -12.57 34.94 -7.92
C ARG A 229 -11.23 35.12 -7.22
N GLU A 230 -11.21 35.88 -6.13
CA GLU A 230 -9.99 36.24 -5.41
C GLU A 230 -9.17 35.00 -4.97
N GLU A 231 -9.85 33.92 -4.58
CA GLU A 231 -9.23 32.71 -4.05
C GLU A 231 -8.41 31.94 -5.08
N VAL A 232 -8.72 32.09 -6.38
CA VAL A 232 -8.11 31.28 -7.46
C VAL A 232 -7.62 32.09 -8.64
N GLY A 233 -8.09 33.32 -8.86
CA GLY A 233 -7.79 34.12 -10.04
C GLY A 233 -6.33 34.53 -10.17
N HIS A 234 -5.57 34.49 -9.07
CA HIS A 234 -4.13 34.68 -9.07
C HIS A 234 -3.35 33.43 -9.55
N LEU A 235 -4.01 32.27 -9.66
CA LEU A 235 -3.37 31.03 -10.09
C LEU A 235 -3.25 30.97 -11.63
N PRO A 236 -2.10 30.50 -12.17
CA PRO A 236 -1.85 30.49 -13.61
C PRO A 236 -2.88 29.72 -14.44
N TRP A 237 -3.49 28.66 -13.89
CA TRP A 237 -4.50 27.90 -14.61
C TRP A 237 -5.83 28.67 -14.74
N ALA A 238 -6.24 29.40 -13.70
CA ALA A 238 -7.52 30.08 -13.64
C ALA A 238 -7.51 31.31 -14.56
N ALA A 239 -6.42 32.08 -14.54
CA ALA A 239 -6.21 33.20 -15.45
C ALA A 239 -6.24 32.73 -16.92
N ARG A 240 -5.49 31.67 -17.27
CA ARG A 240 -5.50 31.08 -18.62
C ARG A 240 -6.88 30.62 -19.04
N ALA A 241 -7.64 29.98 -18.15
CA ALA A 241 -8.99 29.53 -18.44
C ALA A 241 -9.96 30.71 -18.68
N ALA A 242 -9.90 31.75 -17.86
CA ALA A 242 -10.72 32.95 -18.01
C ALA A 242 -10.43 33.66 -19.35
N GLU A 243 -9.16 33.86 -19.69
CA GLU A 243 -8.73 34.46 -20.97
C GLU A 243 -9.15 33.61 -22.18
N TRP A 244 -8.97 32.29 -22.09
CA TRP A 244 -9.38 31.37 -23.16
C TRP A 244 -10.88 31.46 -23.40
N ILE A 245 -11.70 31.38 -22.35
CA ILE A 245 -13.16 31.48 -22.46
C ILE A 245 -13.56 32.84 -23.08
N ASP A 246 -12.99 33.94 -22.58
CA ASP A 246 -13.30 35.29 -23.06
C ASP A 246 -12.99 35.50 -24.54
N SER A 247 -11.83 35.01 -24.99
CA SER A 247 -11.41 35.08 -26.39
C SER A 247 -12.37 34.34 -27.33
N ARG A 248 -13.03 33.28 -26.85
CA ARG A 248 -13.96 32.47 -27.65
C ARG A 248 -15.38 33.02 -27.64
N LEU A 249 -15.79 33.69 -26.57
CA LEU A 249 -17.08 34.41 -26.54
C LEU A 249 -17.06 35.63 -27.47
N THR A 250 -15.95 36.36 -27.52
CA THR A 250 -15.80 37.58 -28.34
C THR A 250 -15.43 37.30 -29.81
N GLY A 251 -14.69 36.21 -30.09
CA GLY A 251 -14.09 35.92 -31.39
C GLY A 251 -14.87 34.99 -32.34
N GLY A 252 -16.17 34.76 -32.14
CA GLY A 252 -17.02 33.96 -33.05
C GLY A 252 -17.25 32.49 -32.65
N GLY A 253 -17.06 32.13 -31.39
CA GLY A 253 -17.34 30.79 -30.84
C GLY A 253 -16.21 29.78 -31.08
N SER A 254 -16.06 28.81 -30.17
CA SER A 254 -15.18 27.66 -30.33
C SER A 254 -15.99 26.41 -30.67
N SER A 255 -15.60 25.67 -31.71
CA SER A 255 -16.21 24.37 -32.03
C SER A 255 -16.12 23.42 -30.85
N HIS A 256 -14.98 23.40 -30.14
CA HIS A 256 -14.79 22.53 -28.99
C HIS A 256 -15.63 22.94 -27.77
N LEU A 257 -15.82 24.23 -27.49
CA LEU A 257 -16.73 24.65 -26.40
C LEU A 257 -18.17 24.21 -26.71
N LYS A 258 -18.61 24.29 -27.96
CA LYS A 258 -19.92 23.74 -28.37
C LYS A 258 -20.00 22.23 -28.16
N GLU A 259 -18.94 21.48 -28.48
CA GLU A 259 -18.89 20.03 -28.22
C GLU A 259 -18.97 19.70 -26.73
N VAL A 260 -18.28 20.47 -25.88
CA VAL A 260 -18.37 20.32 -24.41
C VAL A 260 -19.78 20.63 -23.94
N GLU A 261 -20.40 21.70 -24.45
CA GLU A 261 -21.80 22.05 -24.11
C GLU A 261 -22.78 20.94 -24.53
N GLU A 262 -22.64 20.37 -25.72
CA GLU A 262 -23.42 19.21 -26.16
C GLU A 262 -23.19 17.98 -25.27
N GLY A 263 -21.95 17.78 -24.82
CA GLY A 263 -21.61 16.76 -23.84
C GLY A 263 -22.32 16.99 -22.51
N MET A 264 -22.35 18.23 -22.01
CA MET A 264 -23.03 18.58 -20.77
C MET A 264 -24.56 18.44 -20.87
N LYS A 265 -25.16 18.70 -22.04
CA LYS A 265 -26.58 18.36 -22.30
C LYS A 265 -26.83 16.86 -22.16
N ARG A 266 -25.90 16.02 -22.63
CA ARG A 266 -25.97 14.56 -22.43
C ARG A 266 -25.79 14.17 -20.96
N VAL A 267 -24.92 14.85 -20.20
CA VAL A 267 -24.77 14.65 -18.74
C VAL A 267 -26.08 14.96 -18.01
N LEU A 268 -26.70 16.11 -18.28
CA LEU A 268 -27.99 16.51 -17.68
C LEU A 268 -29.13 15.51 -18.01
N GLY A 269 -29.16 15.05 -19.25
CA GLY A 269 -30.13 14.06 -19.73
C GLY A 269 -29.82 12.61 -19.35
N HIS A 270 -28.62 12.31 -18.83
CA HIS A 270 -28.21 10.94 -18.57
C HIS A 270 -29.06 10.30 -17.47
N ARG A 271 -29.49 9.06 -17.69
CA ARG A 271 -30.27 8.28 -16.73
C ARG A 271 -29.60 6.93 -16.50
N LEU A 272 -29.22 6.68 -15.25
CA LEU A 272 -28.73 5.39 -14.80
C LEU A 272 -29.91 4.53 -14.35
N LEU A 273 -29.94 3.29 -14.82
CA LEU A 273 -30.96 2.33 -14.40
C LEU A 273 -30.52 1.65 -13.10
N ALA A 274 -31.30 1.81 -12.03
CA ALA A 274 -31.17 1.03 -10.81
C ALA A 274 -32.11 -0.17 -10.87
N LEU A 275 -31.54 -1.36 -11.01
CA LEU A 275 -32.24 -2.64 -11.03
C LEU A 275 -32.46 -3.09 -9.59
N GLN A 276 -33.72 -3.19 -9.17
CA GLN A 276 -34.07 -3.60 -7.83
C GLN A 276 -34.18 -5.12 -7.75
N VAL A 277 -33.40 -5.71 -6.86
CA VAL A 277 -33.50 -7.13 -6.52
C VAL A 277 -34.80 -7.36 -5.74
N PRO A 278 -35.66 -8.28 -6.18
CA PRO A 278 -36.89 -8.61 -5.46
C PRO A 278 -36.59 -9.04 -4.03
N HIS A 279 -37.40 -8.55 -3.08
CA HIS A 279 -37.19 -8.83 -1.66
C HIS A 279 -37.26 -10.34 -1.36
N ASP A 280 -38.10 -11.08 -2.07
CA ASP A 280 -38.26 -12.53 -1.87
C ASP A 280 -37.05 -13.34 -2.34
N VAL A 281 -36.26 -12.85 -3.30
CA VAL A 281 -34.99 -13.50 -3.72
C VAL A 281 -33.95 -13.46 -2.59
N LEU A 282 -34.01 -12.45 -1.72
CA LEU A 282 -33.12 -12.34 -0.57
C LEU A 282 -33.59 -13.20 0.60
N THR A 283 -34.89 -13.50 0.70
CA THR A 283 -35.48 -14.22 1.84
C THR A 283 -35.89 -15.67 1.55
N ARG A 284 -35.85 -16.14 0.29
CA ARG A 284 -36.24 -17.51 -0.06
C ARG A 284 -35.09 -18.51 0.11
N GLU A 285 -35.40 -19.63 0.76
CA GLU A 285 -34.50 -20.76 0.99
C GLU A 285 -34.03 -21.41 -0.33
N GLY A 286 -32.74 -21.73 -0.41
CA GLY A 286 -32.19 -22.58 -1.46
C GLY A 286 -32.47 -24.08 -1.21
N PRO A 287 -32.43 -24.95 -2.24
CA PRO A 287 -32.71 -26.39 -2.09
C PRO A 287 -31.74 -27.15 -1.16
N ARG A 288 -30.64 -26.52 -0.72
CA ARG A 288 -29.65 -27.10 0.21
C ARG A 288 -29.88 -26.70 1.68
N GLU A 289 -30.85 -25.84 1.96
CA GLU A 289 -31.09 -25.25 3.29
C GLU A 289 -32.29 -25.89 4.02
N GLN A 290 -33.02 -26.80 3.37
CA GLN A 290 -34.13 -27.57 3.98
C GLN A 290 -33.73 -28.53 5.11
N ALA A 291 -32.48 -28.53 5.58
CA ALA A 291 -32.00 -29.39 6.66
C ALA A 291 -31.92 -28.68 8.03
N ASP A 292 -32.00 -27.34 8.08
CA ASP A 292 -31.91 -26.57 9.32
C ASP A 292 -33.25 -25.85 9.61
N GLU A 293 -34.25 -26.58 10.11
CA GLU A 293 -35.60 -26.04 10.44
C GLU A 293 -35.61 -24.95 11.55
N HIS A 294 -34.46 -24.43 11.99
CA HIS A 294 -34.31 -23.43 13.06
C HIS A 294 -33.39 -22.25 12.67
N GLY A 295 -33.27 -21.93 11.38
CA GLY A 295 -32.53 -20.77 10.87
C GLY A 295 -33.08 -19.43 11.37
N ASP A 296 -32.19 -18.53 11.80
CA ASP A 296 -32.51 -17.13 12.06
C ASP A 296 -32.66 -16.41 10.72
N GLU A 297 -33.85 -15.85 10.42
CA GLU A 297 -34.19 -15.20 9.13
C GLU A 297 -33.14 -14.16 8.69
N GLY A 298 -32.46 -13.50 9.63
CA GLY A 298 -31.39 -12.54 9.31
C GLY A 298 -30.16 -13.18 8.67
N ARG A 299 -29.85 -14.44 9.02
CA ARG A 299 -28.66 -15.18 8.54
C ARG A 299 -28.85 -15.70 7.13
N GLU A 300 -30.01 -16.26 6.82
CA GLU A 300 -30.37 -16.74 5.49
C GLU A 300 -30.32 -15.62 4.46
N ARG A 301 -30.76 -14.42 4.85
CA ARG A 301 -30.63 -13.21 4.03
C ARG A 301 -29.17 -12.86 3.73
N ILE A 302 -28.28 -12.93 4.71
CA ILE A 302 -26.85 -12.66 4.49
C ILE A 302 -26.23 -13.65 3.51
N HIS A 303 -26.58 -14.95 3.58
CA HIS A 303 -26.10 -15.97 2.64
C HIS A 303 -26.57 -15.74 1.19
N ASN A 304 -27.85 -15.39 1.01
CA ASN A 304 -28.39 -15.09 -0.32
C ASN A 304 -27.75 -13.83 -0.92
N VAL A 305 -27.56 -12.78 -0.11
CA VAL A 305 -26.84 -11.56 -0.51
C VAL A 305 -25.38 -11.88 -0.86
N GLU A 306 -24.71 -12.73 -0.08
CA GLU A 306 -23.35 -13.20 -0.34
C GLU A 306 -23.23 -13.88 -1.72
N HIS A 307 -24.12 -14.82 -2.03
CA HIS A 307 -24.11 -15.55 -3.30
C HIS A 307 -24.42 -14.63 -4.48
N LEU A 308 -25.40 -13.74 -4.32
CA LEU A 308 -25.73 -12.74 -5.32
C LEU A 308 -24.53 -11.82 -5.57
N PHE A 309 -23.88 -11.35 -4.51
CA PHE A 309 -22.70 -10.50 -4.57
C PHE A 309 -21.54 -11.18 -5.31
N GLN A 310 -21.26 -12.45 -5.01
CA GLN A 310 -20.24 -13.24 -5.72
C GLN A 310 -20.54 -13.34 -7.21
N ARG A 311 -21.80 -13.58 -7.58
CA ARG A 311 -22.21 -13.69 -8.99
C ARG A 311 -22.12 -12.35 -9.71
N LEU A 312 -22.60 -11.27 -9.11
CA LEU A 312 -22.56 -9.92 -9.71
C LEU A 312 -21.12 -9.45 -9.94
N ASN A 313 -20.23 -9.69 -8.98
CA ASN A 313 -18.86 -9.22 -9.06
C ASN A 313 -17.93 -10.12 -9.89
N SER A 314 -18.44 -11.22 -10.45
CA SER A 314 -17.66 -12.11 -11.32
C SER A 314 -17.47 -11.56 -12.75
N ALA A 315 -18.32 -10.63 -13.20
CA ALA A 315 -18.30 -10.08 -14.57
C ALA A 315 -17.61 -8.70 -14.70
N GLY A 316 -17.23 -8.08 -13.59
CA GLY A 316 -16.60 -6.75 -13.53
C GLY A 316 -15.13 -6.80 -13.10
N THR A 317 -14.68 -5.87 -12.24
CA THR A 317 -13.41 -6.03 -11.53
C THR A 317 -13.57 -7.16 -10.53
N GLU A 318 -13.02 -8.32 -10.86
CA GLU A 318 -13.28 -9.57 -10.15
C GLU A 318 -12.74 -9.54 -8.71
N LEU A 319 -13.59 -9.92 -7.74
CA LEU A 319 -13.18 -10.19 -6.36
C LEU A 319 -12.57 -11.60 -6.29
N ARG A 320 -11.28 -11.70 -5.97
CA ARG A 320 -10.57 -12.99 -5.85
C ARG A 320 -9.85 -13.13 -4.51
N GLY A 321 -9.69 -14.38 -4.06
CA GLY A 321 -8.82 -14.74 -2.94
C GLY A 321 -9.14 -14.02 -1.63
N GLU A 322 -8.13 -13.29 -1.10
CA GLU A 322 -8.22 -12.60 0.20
C GLU A 322 -9.29 -11.50 0.24
N GLU A 323 -9.55 -10.80 -0.88
CA GLU A 323 -10.57 -9.73 -0.90
C GLU A 323 -11.98 -10.28 -0.73
N LEU A 324 -12.28 -11.42 -1.40
CA LEU A 324 -13.56 -12.09 -1.24
C LEU A 324 -13.75 -12.54 0.21
N LEU A 325 -12.73 -13.18 0.79
CA LEU A 325 -12.77 -13.63 2.19
C LEU A 325 -13.08 -12.48 3.16
N PHE A 326 -12.47 -11.31 2.94
CA PHE A 326 -12.73 -10.16 3.81
C PHE A 326 -14.14 -9.61 3.65
N SER A 327 -14.65 -9.53 2.42
CA SER A 327 -16.06 -9.24 2.16
C SER A 327 -16.96 -10.19 2.96
N MET A 328 -16.65 -11.50 3.00
CA MET A 328 -17.45 -12.45 3.80
C MET A 328 -17.35 -12.18 5.30
N ILE A 329 -16.16 -11.89 5.81
CA ILE A 329 -15.95 -11.52 7.22
C ILE A 329 -16.80 -10.30 7.56
N LYS A 330 -16.84 -9.28 6.71
CA LYS A 330 -17.65 -8.07 6.91
C LYS A 330 -19.15 -8.33 6.79
N ALA A 331 -19.58 -9.30 5.98
CA ALA A 331 -20.96 -9.77 5.96
C ALA A 331 -21.38 -10.34 7.32
N TYR A 332 -20.57 -11.23 7.90
CA TYR A 332 -20.90 -11.88 9.17
C TYR A 332 -20.67 -10.99 10.39
N TRP A 333 -19.61 -10.17 10.36
CA TRP A 333 -19.20 -9.31 11.47
C TRP A 333 -18.89 -7.88 10.99
N PRO A 334 -19.91 -7.08 10.61
CA PRO A 334 -19.70 -5.72 10.08
C PRO A 334 -18.92 -4.80 11.03
N ALA A 335 -19.06 -4.99 12.35
CA ALA A 335 -18.36 -4.21 13.37
C ALA A 335 -16.82 -4.34 13.33
N ILE A 336 -16.27 -5.29 12.55
CA ILE A 336 -14.82 -5.36 12.30
C ILE A 336 -14.27 -4.08 11.64
N GLU A 337 -15.08 -3.38 10.82
CA GLU A 337 -14.68 -2.10 10.20
C GLU A 337 -14.38 -1.07 11.28
N ARG A 338 -15.29 -0.88 12.24
CA ARG A 338 -15.06 0.01 13.40
C ARG A 338 -13.84 -0.40 14.22
N SER A 339 -13.56 -1.70 14.32
CA SER A 339 -12.36 -2.17 15.01
C SER A 339 -11.09 -1.77 14.26
N PHE A 340 -11.07 -1.92 12.94
CA PHE A 340 -9.92 -1.61 12.11
C PHE A 340 -9.69 -0.11 11.96
N ASP A 341 -10.76 0.68 11.82
CA ASP A 341 -10.69 2.14 11.76
C ASP A 341 -10.16 2.76 13.07
N ALA A 342 -10.29 2.04 14.19
CA ALA A 342 -9.75 2.47 15.48
C ALA A 342 -8.26 2.16 15.66
N ILE A 343 -7.61 1.48 14.69
CA ILE A 343 -6.16 1.18 14.73
C ILE A 343 -5.39 2.42 14.29
N THR A 344 -4.67 3.01 15.24
CA THR A 344 -3.88 4.22 15.02
C THR A 344 -2.41 3.98 15.31
N ASP A 345 -1.54 4.69 14.59
CA ASP A 345 -0.10 4.68 14.86
C ASP A 345 0.22 5.56 16.07
N ARG A 346 1.51 5.66 16.42
CA ARG A 346 1.99 6.51 17.53
C ARG A 346 1.67 8.00 17.38
N HIS A 347 1.32 8.45 16.17
CA HIS A 347 0.95 9.83 15.87
C HIS A 347 -0.57 10.01 15.77
N GLY A 348 -1.37 8.99 16.10
CA GLY A 348 -2.83 9.03 16.03
C GLY A 348 -3.39 8.92 14.62
N ARG A 349 -2.59 8.55 13.63
CA ARG A 349 -3.03 8.37 12.23
C ARG A 349 -3.56 6.96 12.04
N ASN A 350 -4.66 6.81 11.32
CA ASN A 350 -5.19 5.50 10.97
C ASN A 350 -4.18 4.73 10.10
N TYR A 351 -3.91 3.49 10.47
CA TYR A 351 -3.02 2.63 9.69
C TYR A 351 -3.42 1.16 9.81
N LEU A 352 -3.11 0.38 8.77
CA LEU A 352 -3.23 -1.07 8.79
C LEU A 352 -1.91 -1.70 8.34
N PRO A 353 -1.22 -2.50 9.19
CA PRO A 353 0.14 -2.99 8.90
C PRO A 353 0.21 -3.86 7.62
N MET A 354 -0.93 -4.37 7.18
CA MET A 354 -1.14 -5.15 5.97
C MET A 354 -2.58 -4.95 5.48
N PRO A 355 -2.95 -5.40 4.28
CA PRO A 355 -4.33 -5.35 3.80
C PRO A 355 -5.31 -5.93 4.84
N GLY A 356 -6.45 -5.26 5.03
CA GLY A 356 -7.44 -5.63 6.07
C GLY A 356 -7.89 -7.09 5.97
N SER A 357 -7.99 -7.63 4.75
CA SER A 357 -8.28 -9.05 4.52
C SER A 357 -7.30 -9.99 5.21
N ARG A 358 -6.00 -9.75 5.03
CA ARG A 358 -4.93 -10.54 5.61
C ARG A 358 -4.85 -10.33 7.11
N LEU A 359 -5.01 -9.09 7.56
CA LEU A 359 -5.02 -8.75 8.98
C LEU A 359 -6.16 -9.46 9.73
N ALA A 360 -7.38 -9.46 9.17
CA ALA A 360 -8.53 -10.17 9.73
C ALA A 360 -8.28 -11.67 9.78
N SER A 361 -7.74 -12.26 8.70
CA SER A 361 -7.34 -13.67 8.69
C SER A 361 -6.32 -13.99 9.79
N LEU A 362 -5.28 -13.17 9.98
CA LEU A 362 -4.30 -13.39 11.05
C LEU A 362 -4.91 -13.22 12.44
N GLY A 363 -5.77 -12.22 12.65
CA GLY A 363 -6.45 -12.01 13.92
C GLY A 363 -7.40 -13.15 14.29
N ILE A 364 -8.15 -13.70 13.32
CA ILE A 364 -8.96 -14.92 13.53
C ILE A 364 -8.06 -16.09 13.93
N ARG A 365 -6.94 -16.31 13.24
CA ARG A 365 -6.01 -17.41 13.57
C ARG A 365 -5.39 -17.23 14.95
N ALA A 366 -5.02 -16.01 15.34
CA ALA A 366 -4.50 -15.71 16.67
C ALA A 366 -5.54 -15.95 17.77
N ALA A 367 -6.79 -15.52 17.56
CA ALA A 367 -7.89 -15.78 18.48
C ALA A 367 -8.17 -17.30 18.65
N LEU A 368 -8.11 -18.05 17.55
CA LEU A 368 -8.34 -19.50 17.57
C LEU A 368 -7.15 -20.30 18.12
N MET A 369 -5.93 -19.75 18.07
CA MET A 369 -4.74 -20.38 18.66
C MET A 369 -4.93 -20.62 20.15
N ASP A 370 -5.59 -19.70 20.85
CA ASP A 370 -5.91 -19.83 22.28
C ASP A 370 -6.90 -20.95 22.60
N GLN A 371 -7.66 -21.39 21.60
CA GLN A 371 -8.64 -22.47 21.71
C GLN A 371 -8.08 -23.80 21.20
N ALA A 372 -6.85 -23.81 20.66
CA ALA A 372 -6.23 -25.00 20.11
C ALA A 372 -5.63 -25.87 21.23
N ALA A 373 -5.66 -27.19 21.04
CA ALA A 373 -5.13 -28.16 22.00
C ALA A 373 -3.58 -28.26 22.00
N GLY A 374 -2.88 -27.51 21.13
CA GLY A 374 -1.42 -27.62 20.98
C GLY A 374 -0.78 -26.50 20.17
N PRO A 375 0.56 -26.52 20.03
CA PRO A 375 1.35 -25.43 19.47
C PRO A 375 1.37 -25.45 17.93
N SER A 376 0.20 -25.37 17.31
CA SER A 376 0.06 -25.26 15.86
C SER A 376 -0.88 -24.12 15.51
N PHE A 377 -0.42 -23.21 14.66
CA PHE A 377 -1.30 -22.17 14.15
C PHE A 377 -2.48 -22.77 13.39
N PRO A 378 -3.71 -22.31 13.65
CA PRO A 378 -4.86 -22.65 12.83
C PRO A 378 -4.59 -22.33 11.36
N PRO A 379 -5.14 -23.10 10.41
CA PRO A 379 -5.01 -22.79 8.99
C PRO A 379 -5.72 -21.47 8.66
N PRO A 380 -5.35 -20.80 7.55
CA PRO A 380 -6.11 -19.66 7.05
C PRO A 380 -7.60 -20.01 6.88
N PRO A 381 -8.52 -19.10 7.26
CA PRO A 381 -9.94 -19.35 7.14
C PRO A 381 -10.36 -19.46 5.67
N SER A 382 -11.11 -20.51 5.35
CA SER A 382 -11.87 -20.66 4.10
C SER A 382 -13.28 -20.07 4.26
N ILE A 383 -13.99 -19.82 3.14
CA ILE A 383 -15.41 -19.41 3.18
C ILE A 383 -16.25 -20.43 3.95
N ALA A 384 -16.03 -21.73 3.73
CA ALA A 384 -16.74 -22.79 4.43
C ALA A 384 -16.49 -22.76 5.95
N SER A 385 -15.24 -22.58 6.38
CA SER A 385 -14.92 -22.48 7.81
C SER A 385 -15.43 -21.18 8.43
N LEU A 386 -15.48 -20.07 7.69
CA LEU A 386 -16.07 -18.81 8.16
C LEU A 386 -17.58 -18.95 8.35
N ARG A 387 -18.28 -19.58 7.40
CA ARG A 387 -19.71 -19.89 7.52
C ARG A 387 -19.99 -20.73 8.76
N SER A 388 -19.23 -21.81 8.95
CA SER A 388 -19.36 -22.67 10.14
C SER A 388 -19.03 -21.92 11.45
N LEU A 389 -18.03 -21.04 11.45
CA LEU A 389 -17.67 -20.24 12.62
C LEU A 389 -18.69 -19.14 12.94
N ALA A 390 -19.33 -18.56 11.92
CA ALA A 390 -20.41 -17.61 12.07
C ALA A 390 -21.71 -18.28 12.54
N ALA A 391 -21.93 -19.54 12.15
CA ALA A 391 -23.08 -20.32 12.58
C ALA A 391 -23.09 -20.51 14.10
N ASP A 392 -24.23 -20.23 14.72
CA ASP A 392 -24.46 -20.34 16.16
C ASP A 392 -24.83 -21.77 16.57
N THR A 393 -23.95 -22.71 16.20
CA THR A 393 -24.08 -24.10 16.65
C THR A 393 -23.37 -24.24 17.99
N GLY A 394 -23.92 -25.04 18.92
CA GLY A 394 -23.37 -25.17 20.27
C GLY A 394 -21.86 -25.53 20.34
N ALA A 395 -21.32 -26.19 19.31
CA ALA A 395 -19.91 -26.55 19.23
C ALA A 395 -18.98 -25.41 18.76
N THR A 396 -19.48 -24.44 17.97
CA THR A 396 -18.69 -23.32 17.42
C THR A 396 -18.83 -22.04 18.25
N ALA A 397 -19.87 -21.94 19.09
CA ALA A 397 -20.17 -20.75 19.89
C ALA A 397 -18.97 -20.21 20.70
N PRO A 398 -18.18 -21.04 21.42
CA PRO A 398 -17.01 -20.55 22.16
C PRO A 398 -15.93 -19.95 21.27
N LYS A 399 -15.67 -20.59 20.11
CA LYS A 399 -14.68 -20.11 19.13
C LYS A 399 -15.14 -18.80 18.49
N ARG A 400 -16.43 -18.68 18.17
CA ARG A 400 -17.04 -17.47 17.65
C ARG A 400 -16.91 -16.31 18.63
N ALA A 401 -17.28 -16.53 19.89
CA ALA A 401 -17.18 -15.53 20.95
C ALA A 401 -15.73 -15.06 21.15
N ALA A 402 -14.77 -15.99 21.20
CA ALA A 402 -13.35 -15.68 21.31
C ALA A 402 -12.83 -14.81 20.15
N VAL A 403 -13.25 -15.10 18.92
CA VAL A 403 -12.90 -14.30 17.74
C VAL A 403 -13.50 -12.90 17.82
N GLN A 404 -14.78 -12.78 18.16
CA GLN A 404 -15.46 -11.48 18.27
C GLN A 404 -14.87 -10.61 19.38
N GLU A 405 -14.55 -11.19 20.53
CA GLU A 405 -13.94 -10.46 21.64
C GLU A 405 -12.51 -10.05 21.30
N PHE A 406 -11.69 -11.00 20.82
CA PHE A 406 -10.29 -10.73 20.49
C PHE A 406 -10.16 -9.59 19.48
N LEU A 407 -10.92 -9.65 18.38
CA LEU A 407 -10.91 -8.65 17.31
C LEU A 407 -11.62 -7.34 17.67
N GLY A 408 -12.21 -7.19 18.86
CA GLY A 408 -12.92 -5.97 19.23
C GLY A 408 -14.23 -5.75 18.46
N ILE A 409 -14.90 -6.84 18.08
CA ILE A 409 -16.19 -6.83 17.38
C ILE A 409 -17.33 -6.73 18.39
N SER A 410 -17.25 -7.46 19.51
CA SER A 410 -18.27 -7.49 20.58
C SER A 410 -17.98 -6.55 21.76
N ILE A 411 -16.81 -5.91 21.78
CA ILE A 411 -16.35 -5.01 22.84
C ILE A 411 -15.76 -3.72 22.23
N PRO A 412 -15.59 -2.63 22.99
CA PRO A 412 -14.93 -1.43 22.48
C PRO A 412 -13.54 -1.76 21.86
N PRO A 413 -13.26 -1.35 20.61
CA PRO A 413 -12.06 -1.78 19.87
C PRO A 413 -10.75 -1.61 20.62
N ARG A 414 -10.51 -0.43 21.21
CA ARG A 414 -9.27 -0.10 21.94
C ARG A 414 -9.06 -0.91 23.21
N SER A 415 -10.13 -1.52 23.74
CA SER A 415 -10.08 -2.42 24.90
C SER A 415 -9.81 -3.88 24.51
N SER A 416 -9.81 -4.19 23.20
CA SER A 416 -9.62 -5.55 22.72
C SER A 416 -8.19 -6.05 22.85
N ALA A 417 -8.03 -7.36 23.03
CA ALA A 417 -6.73 -8.00 23.06
C ALA A 417 -5.97 -7.80 21.74
N PHE A 418 -6.68 -7.79 20.60
CA PHE A 418 -6.06 -7.56 19.30
C PHE A 418 -5.38 -6.20 19.20
N HIS A 419 -6.04 -5.12 19.60
CA HIS A 419 -5.47 -3.77 19.62
C HIS A 419 -4.27 -3.67 20.57
N SER A 420 -4.36 -4.30 21.74
CA SER A 420 -3.24 -4.37 22.68
C SER A 420 -2.04 -5.14 22.09
N CYS A 421 -2.29 -6.24 21.39
CA CYS A 421 -1.23 -7.04 20.76
C CYS A 421 -0.57 -6.29 19.61
N LEU A 422 -1.34 -5.58 18.77
CA LEU A 422 -0.79 -4.76 17.70
C LEU A 422 0.12 -3.65 18.24
N ARG A 423 -0.30 -2.96 19.30
CA ARG A 423 0.55 -1.96 19.99
C ARG A 423 1.83 -2.59 20.53
N GLN A 424 1.74 -3.72 21.21
CA GLN A 424 2.92 -4.42 21.73
C GLN A 424 3.89 -4.85 20.62
N VAL A 425 3.37 -5.31 19.47
CA VAL A 425 4.19 -5.64 18.31
C VAL A 425 4.89 -4.40 17.75
N ASP A 426 4.19 -3.26 17.68
CA ASP A 426 4.80 -2.00 17.26
C ASP A 426 5.84 -1.50 18.28
N ASP A 427 5.60 -1.63 19.58
CA ASP A 427 6.56 -1.28 20.64
C ASP A 427 7.84 -2.13 20.53
N TRP A 428 7.70 -3.42 20.17
CA TRP A 428 8.85 -4.28 19.90
C TRP A 428 9.56 -3.92 18.60
N LEU A 429 8.83 -3.63 17.52
CA LEU A 429 9.41 -3.51 16.19
C LEU A 429 9.90 -2.10 15.84
N LEU A 430 9.20 -1.05 16.24
CA LEU A 430 9.44 0.31 15.74
C LEU A 430 10.57 1.00 16.50
N GLN A 431 11.26 1.90 15.79
CA GLN A 431 12.28 2.75 16.39
C GLN A 431 11.66 3.81 17.32
N ASP A 432 12.23 3.98 18.51
CA ASP A 432 11.90 5.11 19.39
C ASP A 432 12.82 6.29 19.12
N SER A 433 12.27 7.35 18.52
CA SER A 433 13.02 8.57 18.17
C SER A 433 13.53 9.37 19.37
N SER A 434 13.03 9.09 20.59
CA SER A 434 13.52 9.71 21.82
C SER A 434 14.84 9.12 22.31
N MET A 435 15.22 7.94 21.79
CA MET A 435 16.39 7.18 22.19
C MET A 435 17.47 7.23 21.09
N ALA A 436 18.63 7.82 21.39
CA ALA A 436 19.65 8.15 20.38
C ALA A 436 20.17 6.94 19.57
N ASP A 437 20.29 5.77 20.21
CA ASP A 437 20.85 4.53 19.63
C ASP A 437 19.84 3.38 19.62
N ASP A 438 18.56 3.70 19.39
CA ASP A 438 17.51 2.70 19.40
C ASP A 438 17.62 1.71 18.21
N PRO A 439 17.59 0.39 18.47
CA PRO A 439 17.77 -0.63 17.43
C PRO A 439 16.48 -0.99 16.68
N GLY A 440 15.38 -0.25 16.90
CA GLY A 440 14.11 -0.52 16.25
C GLY A 440 14.13 -0.24 14.74
N LEU A 441 13.07 -0.69 14.09
CA LEU A 441 12.87 -0.58 12.65
C LEU A 441 12.17 0.74 12.30
N PRO A 442 12.56 1.40 11.19
CA PRO A 442 11.70 2.38 10.55
C PRO A 442 10.34 1.77 10.17
N ALA A 443 9.27 2.56 10.20
CA ALA A 443 7.91 2.08 9.97
C ALA A 443 7.74 1.31 8.63
N VAL A 444 8.45 1.72 7.58
CA VAL A 444 8.49 1.00 6.31
C VAL A 444 8.98 -0.45 6.43
N LEU A 445 9.97 -0.73 7.28
CA LEU A 445 10.48 -2.09 7.46
C LEU A 445 9.53 -2.96 8.26
N ARG A 446 8.86 -2.39 9.27
CA ARG A 446 7.76 -3.04 9.98
C ARG A 446 6.65 -3.43 8.99
N SER A 447 6.20 -2.50 8.16
CA SER A 447 5.16 -2.74 7.16
C SER A 447 5.60 -3.74 6.09
N ASN A 448 6.87 -3.70 5.67
CA ASN A 448 7.44 -4.69 4.76
C ASN A 448 7.46 -6.11 5.37
N LEU A 449 7.78 -6.25 6.66
CA LEU A 449 7.72 -7.52 7.38
C LEU A 449 6.29 -8.03 7.48
N ALA A 450 5.35 -7.18 7.87
CA ALA A 450 3.94 -7.54 8.02
C ALA A 450 3.35 -8.06 6.69
N GLN A 451 3.65 -7.39 5.57
CA GLN A 451 3.13 -7.76 4.25
C GLN A 451 3.91 -8.92 3.61
N GLY A 452 5.23 -8.95 3.76
CA GLY A 452 6.13 -9.90 3.12
C GLY A 452 6.31 -11.22 3.87
N ALA A 453 6.06 -11.24 5.18
CA ALA A 453 6.17 -12.42 6.03
C ALA A 453 4.98 -12.59 7.00
N PRO A 454 3.76 -12.86 6.49
CA PRO A 454 2.56 -12.94 7.33
C PRO A 454 2.62 -14.00 8.43
N ALA A 455 3.34 -15.12 8.20
CA ALA A 455 3.55 -16.14 9.21
C ALA A 455 4.41 -15.64 10.38
N VAL A 456 5.42 -14.80 10.09
CA VAL A 456 6.24 -14.16 11.12
C VAL A 456 5.41 -13.14 11.89
N PHE A 457 4.58 -12.35 11.21
CA PHE A 457 3.68 -11.41 11.87
C PHE A 457 2.64 -12.11 12.77
N LEU A 458 2.11 -13.27 12.35
CA LEU A 458 1.24 -14.10 13.19
C LEU A 458 1.97 -14.62 14.43
N LEU A 459 3.25 -15.03 14.29
CA LEU A 459 4.08 -15.39 15.45
C LEU A 459 4.22 -14.20 16.42
N LEU A 460 4.44 -12.99 15.91
CA LEU A 460 4.53 -11.79 16.75
C LEU A 460 3.22 -11.50 17.50
N LEU A 461 2.08 -11.61 16.83
CA LEU A 461 0.77 -11.48 17.48
C LEU A 461 0.59 -12.52 18.59
N HIS A 462 1.00 -13.77 18.35
CA HIS A 462 0.94 -14.82 19.35
C HIS A 462 1.86 -14.55 20.55
N LEU A 463 3.09 -14.09 20.32
CA LEU A 463 4.01 -13.72 21.39
C LEU A 463 3.47 -12.55 22.23
N ALA A 464 2.88 -11.54 21.60
CA ALA A 464 2.24 -10.42 22.30
C ALA A 464 1.04 -10.87 23.14
N GLN A 465 0.21 -11.76 22.59
CA GLN A 465 -0.92 -12.36 23.30
C GLN A 465 -0.46 -13.19 24.50
N ARG A 466 0.64 -13.93 24.36
CA ARG A 466 1.25 -14.67 25.47
C ARG A 466 1.81 -13.77 26.54
N ALA A 467 2.57 -12.74 26.17
CA ALA A 467 3.08 -11.75 27.12
C ALA A 467 1.95 -11.16 27.99
N ARG A 468 0.83 -10.81 27.36
CA ARG A 468 -0.38 -10.33 28.06
C ARG A 468 -0.98 -11.38 28.99
N LYS A 469 -1.09 -12.63 28.55
CA LYS A 469 -1.70 -13.71 29.33
C LYS A 469 -0.85 -14.16 30.52
N GLU A 470 0.46 -14.16 30.33
CA GLU A 470 1.43 -14.47 31.38
C GLU A 470 1.63 -13.27 32.34
N GLY A 471 1.01 -12.12 32.03
CA GLY A 471 0.98 -10.96 32.92
C GLY A 471 2.30 -10.20 33.00
N LEU A 472 3.12 -10.25 31.95
CA LEU A 472 4.41 -9.57 31.90
C LEU A 472 4.22 -8.06 32.05
N SER A 473 5.06 -7.45 32.89
CA SER A 473 5.17 -6.00 33.07
C SER A 473 5.75 -5.30 31.83
N GLN A 474 5.69 -3.96 31.81
CA GLN A 474 6.32 -3.18 30.75
C GLN A 474 7.85 -3.38 30.69
N ASP A 475 8.50 -3.55 31.85
CA ASP A 475 9.95 -3.80 31.89
C ASP A 475 10.28 -5.19 31.32
N GLU A 476 9.52 -6.22 31.68
CA GLU A 476 9.71 -7.58 31.16
C GLU A 476 9.45 -7.66 29.65
N THR A 477 8.39 -7.02 29.17
CA THR A 477 8.12 -6.93 27.72
C THR A 477 9.20 -6.12 26.99
N GLY A 478 9.78 -5.10 27.64
CA GLY A 478 10.93 -4.36 27.15
C GLY A 478 12.17 -5.24 26.97
N LEU A 479 12.44 -6.17 27.88
CA LEU A 479 13.54 -7.15 27.76
C LEU A 479 13.37 -8.10 26.56
N LEU A 480 12.13 -8.33 26.12
CA LEU A 480 11.85 -9.16 24.93
C LEU A 480 12.10 -8.42 23.61
N ARG A 481 12.17 -7.09 23.62
CA ARG A 481 12.22 -6.27 22.41
C ARG A 481 13.37 -6.66 21.47
N ARG A 482 14.59 -6.69 21.98
CA ARG A 482 15.80 -7.02 21.19
C ARG A 482 15.77 -8.46 20.62
N PRO A 483 15.51 -9.52 21.41
CA PRO A 483 15.42 -10.88 20.85
C PRO A 483 14.24 -11.07 19.88
N VAL A 484 13.12 -10.38 20.09
CA VAL A 484 11.99 -10.38 19.15
C VAL A 484 12.38 -9.72 17.83
N LEU A 485 13.03 -8.55 17.85
CA LEU A 485 13.57 -7.88 16.66
C LEU A 485 14.56 -8.77 15.91
N ALA A 486 15.50 -9.38 16.63
CA ALA A 486 16.49 -10.29 16.06
C ALA A 486 15.81 -11.49 15.37
N LEU A 487 14.82 -12.11 16.03
CA LEU A 487 14.10 -13.24 15.48
C LEU A 487 13.28 -12.86 14.25
N ALA A 488 12.50 -11.77 14.35
CA ALA A 488 11.61 -11.30 13.30
C ALA A 488 12.39 -10.93 12.03
N THR A 489 13.47 -10.17 12.18
CA THR A 489 14.34 -9.79 11.04
C THR A 489 15.08 -11.00 10.48
N SER A 490 15.61 -11.90 11.32
CA SER A 490 16.27 -13.12 10.84
C SER A 490 15.33 -13.99 9.99
N LEU A 491 14.11 -14.24 10.46
CA LEU A 491 13.10 -15.03 9.74
C LEU A 491 12.66 -14.35 8.45
N HIS A 492 12.39 -13.04 8.49
CA HIS A 492 11.94 -12.30 7.31
C HIS A 492 13.04 -12.22 6.24
N TRP A 493 14.26 -11.91 6.65
CA TRP A 493 15.35 -11.60 5.74
C TRP A 493 16.09 -12.83 5.23
N PHE A 494 16.21 -13.88 6.06
CA PHE A 494 17.00 -15.08 5.77
C PHE A 494 16.18 -16.39 5.82
N GLY A 495 14.87 -16.32 6.00
CA GLY A 495 13.99 -17.48 5.83
C GLY A 495 13.85 -17.88 4.36
N ILE A 496 14.05 -19.16 4.05
CA ILE A 496 13.80 -19.76 2.73
C ILE A 496 12.31 -20.10 2.62
N ASN A 497 11.75 -20.68 3.68
CA ASN A 497 10.32 -20.91 3.85
C ASN A 497 9.91 -20.43 5.25
N GLN A 498 9.42 -19.20 5.31
CA GLN A 498 9.09 -18.51 6.56
C GLN A 498 7.97 -19.23 7.35
N GLU A 499 6.97 -19.79 6.67
CA GLU A 499 5.88 -20.51 7.33
C GLU A 499 6.39 -21.81 7.97
N ALA A 500 7.22 -22.57 7.26
CA ALA A 500 7.84 -23.76 7.81
C ALA A 500 8.79 -23.42 8.97
N ALA A 501 9.63 -22.39 8.83
CA ALA A 501 10.52 -21.94 9.90
C ALA A 501 9.75 -21.52 11.16
N VAL A 502 8.66 -20.76 11.02
CA VAL A 502 7.80 -20.38 12.15
C VAL A 502 7.18 -21.62 12.80
N ARG A 503 6.71 -22.59 12.03
CA ARG A 503 6.16 -23.85 12.56
C ARG A 503 7.18 -24.64 13.36
N GLU A 504 8.42 -24.75 12.88
CA GLU A 504 9.52 -25.41 13.59
C GLU A 504 9.88 -24.71 14.91
N LEU A 505 9.75 -23.39 14.98
CA LEU A 505 10.03 -22.62 16.19
C LEU A 505 8.88 -22.63 17.20
N LEU A 506 7.64 -22.66 16.71
CA LEU A 506 6.43 -22.47 17.52
C LEU A 506 6.36 -23.44 18.71
N THR A 507 6.66 -24.72 18.48
CA THR A 507 6.62 -25.73 19.56
C THR A 507 7.56 -25.39 20.70
N GLY A 508 8.81 -25.00 20.37
CA GLY A 508 9.82 -24.68 21.39
C GLY A 508 9.49 -23.39 22.14
N LEU A 509 9.05 -22.36 21.41
CA LEU A 509 8.64 -21.09 22.01
C LEU A 509 7.40 -21.27 22.89
N HIS A 510 6.42 -22.07 22.47
CA HIS A 510 5.17 -22.30 23.18
C HIS A 510 5.33 -23.08 24.49
N SER A 511 6.29 -24.02 24.55
CA SER A 511 6.44 -24.93 25.69
C SER A 511 7.05 -24.34 26.97
N ARG A 512 7.56 -23.11 26.93
CA ARG A 512 8.28 -22.46 28.04
C ARG A 512 7.68 -21.10 28.36
N PRO A 513 7.74 -20.61 29.61
CA PRO A 513 7.39 -19.22 29.93
C PRO A 513 8.11 -18.24 29.00
N LEU A 514 7.47 -17.14 28.66
CA LEU A 514 8.04 -16.15 27.75
C LEU A 514 9.02 -15.25 28.51
N SER A 515 10.31 -15.39 28.22
CA SER A 515 11.39 -14.54 28.74
C SER A 515 12.47 -14.36 27.68
N GLY A 516 13.49 -13.55 27.96
CA GLY A 516 14.66 -13.43 27.07
C GLY A 516 15.35 -14.78 26.82
N GLU A 517 15.34 -15.67 27.81
CA GLU A 517 15.94 -17.01 27.70
C GLU A 517 15.22 -17.91 26.68
N SER A 518 13.94 -17.67 26.43
CA SER A 518 13.13 -18.45 25.48
C SER A 518 13.63 -18.31 24.03
N PHE A 519 14.42 -17.28 23.75
CA PHE A 519 15.00 -17.01 22.42
C PHE A 519 16.45 -17.48 22.29
N LEU A 520 17.12 -17.84 23.38
CA LEU A 520 18.50 -18.28 23.34
C LEU A 520 18.64 -19.54 22.49
N LYS A 521 19.55 -19.50 21.52
CA LYS A 521 19.85 -20.58 20.58
C LYS A 521 18.64 -21.08 19.78
N VAL A 522 17.56 -20.30 19.70
CA VAL A 522 16.32 -20.76 19.08
C VAL A 522 16.49 -21.11 17.59
N LEU A 523 17.43 -20.45 16.90
CA LEU A 523 17.76 -20.66 15.49
C LEU A 523 18.85 -21.72 15.25
N GLU A 524 19.53 -22.21 16.29
CA GLU A 524 20.57 -23.25 16.20
C GLU A 524 20.04 -24.50 15.49
N ARG A 525 18.77 -24.83 15.72
CA ARG A 525 18.05 -25.96 15.10
C ARG A 525 18.06 -25.94 13.57
N PHE A 526 18.20 -24.77 12.94
CA PHE A 526 18.25 -24.65 11.47
C PHE A 526 19.66 -24.79 10.90
N SER A 527 20.68 -24.74 11.75
CA SER A 527 22.08 -24.82 11.34
C SER A 527 22.72 -26.19 11.60
N ALA A 528 22.02 -27.09 12.29
CA ALA A 528 22.50 -28.43 12.59
C ALA A 528 22.48 -29.37 11.35
N PRO A 529 23.39 -30.35 11.27
CA PRO A 529 23.37 -31.35 10.20
C PRO A 529 22.05 -32.14 10.17
N GLY A 530 21.45 -32.27 8.99
CA GLY A 530 20.17 -32.98 8.80
C GLY A 530 18.92 -32.15 9.08
N SER A 531 19.07 -30.88 9.47
CA SER A 531 17.96 -29.96 9.69
C SER A 531 17.22 -29.60 8.39
N PRO A 532 15.92 -29.27 8.48
CA PRO A 532 15.16 -28.81 7.31
C PRO A 532 15.75 -27.48 6.79
N GLN A 533 15.97 -27.40 5.47
CA GLN A 533 16.50 -26.21 4.79
C GLN A 533 15.41 -25.13 4.59
N VAL A 534 14.83 -24.68 5.70
CA VAL A 534 13.76 -23.66 5.72
C VAL A 534 14.32 -22.26 6.00
N MET A 535 15.60 -22.16 6.35
CA MET A 535 16.29 -20.92 6.65
C MET A 535 17.75 -21.01 6.18
N HIS A 536 18.32 -19.89 5.73
CA HIS A 536 19.75 -19.82 5.45
C HIS A 536 20.55 -19.89 6.75
N ARG A 537 21.72 -20.55 6.70
CA ARG A 537 22.67 -20.57 7.83
C ARG A 537 23.29 -19.19 7.99
N ILE A 538 22.85 -18.46 9.01
CA ILE A 538 23.38 -17.14 9.37
C ILE A 538 24.81 -17.33 9.89
N LEU A 539 25.77 -16.65 9.26
CA LEU A 539 27.18 -16.73 9.65
C LEU A 539 27.53 -15.61 10.65
N PRO A 540 28.34 -15.88 11.69
CA PRO A 540 28.96 -14.83 12.48
C PRO A 540 29.73 -13.87 11.57
N PRO A 541 29.79 -12.56 11.88
CA PRO A 541 30.46 -11.60 11.02
C PRO A 541 31.94 -11.91 10.74
N ALA A 542 32.68 -12.43 11.73
CA ALA A 542 34.07 -12.87 11.53
C ALA A 542 34.20 -14.08 10.59
N GLU A 543 33.20 -14.97 10.56
CA GLU A 543 33.16 -16.08 9.58
C GLU A 543 32.76 -15.58 8.20
N LEU A 544 31.80 -14.64 8.12
CA LEU A 544 31.39 -14.01 6.86
C LEU A 544 32.54 -13.25 6.20
N GLU A 545 33.32 -12.49 6.99
CA GLU A 545 34.49 -11.78 6.51
C GLU A 545 35.52 -12.74 5.91
N LYS A 546 35.77 -13.88 6.55
CA LYS A 546 36.64 -14.94 6.01
C LYS A 546 36.05 -15.59 4.76
N ALA A 547 34.73 -15.75 4.69
CA ALA A 547 34.06 -16.40 3.58
C ALA A 547 34.04 -15.56 2.30
N ILE A 548 34.01 -14.23 2.40
CA ILE A 548 34.07 -13.30 1.27
C ILE A 548 35.51 -12.79 1.14
N PRO A 549 36.34 -13.27 0.20
CA PRO A 549 37.73 -12.86 0.10
C PRO A 549 37.89 -11.45 -0.48
N GLU A 550 39.02 -10.81 -0.17
CA GLU A 550 39.42 -9.56 -0.80
C GLU A 550 39.91 -9.77 -2.24
N ALA A 551 39.68 -8.77 -3.09
CA ALA A 551 40.27 -8.69 -4.41
C ALA A 551 41.74 -8.27 -4.30
N ASN A 552 42.62 -9.01 -4.98
CA ASN A 552 44.05 -8.71 -5.03
C ASN A 552 44.42 -8.14 -6.41
N SER A 553 44.97 -6.92 -6.45
CA SER A 553 45.39 -6.27 -7.71
C SER A 553 46.56 -6.99 -8.40
N ALA A 554 47.34 -7.78 -7.66
CA ALA A 554 48.43 -8.60 -8.19
C ALA A 554 47.96 -9.98 -8.72
N ASP A 555 46.69 -10.34 -8.55
CA ASP A 555 46.15 -11.61 -9.06
C ASP A 555 46.04 -11.58 -10.60
N PRO A 556 46.79 -12.44 -11.33
CA PRO A 556 46.72 -12.50 -12.79
C PRO A 556 45.32 -12.88 -13.31
N GLU A 557 44.49 -13.51 -12.49
CA GLU A 557 43.12 -13.90 -12.83
C GLU A 557 42.06 -12.85 -12.46
N LEU A 558 42.44 -11.68 -11.94
CA LEU A 558 41.50 -10.64 -11.49
C LEU A 558 40.48 -10.26 -12.57
N ARG A 559 40.88 -10.22 -13.85
CA ARG A 559 39.97 -9.93 -14.98
C ARG A 559 38.82 -10.94 -15.14
N GLN A 560 39.01 -12.17 -14.66
CA GLN A 560 38.02 -13.26 -14.69
C GLN A 560 37.44 -13.54 -13.30
N TRP A 561 37.70 -12.67 -12.32
CA TRP A 561 37.28 -12.85 -10.95
C TRP A 561 35.74 -12.91 -10.84
N LYS A 562 35.25 -13.89 -10.08
CA LYS A 562 33.82 -14.12 -9.86
C LYS A 562 33.59 -14.52 -8.42
N LEU A 563 32.75 -13.78 -7.72
CA LEU A 563 32.52 -13.96 -6.29
C LEU A 563 32.09 -15.41 -5.93
N TRP A 564 31.20 -16.01 -6.72
CA TRP A 564 30.80 -17.42 -6.55
C TRP A 564 31.99 -18.39 -6.57
N HIS A 565 32.91 -18.23 -7.53
CA HIS A 565 34.07 -19.12 -7.66
C HIS A 565 35.04 -18.98 -6.49
N GLU A 566 35.21 -17.76 -5.99
CA GLU A 566 36.08 -17.51 -4.84
C GLU A 566 35.50 -18.07 -3.55
N ILE A 567 34.18 -17.96 -3.34
CA ILE A 567 33.50 -18.50 -2.15
C ILE A 567 33.46 -20.04 -2.20
N THR A 568 33.10 -20.63 -3.33
CA THR A 568 32.95 -22.10 -3.44
C THR A 568 34.28 -22.83 -3.59
N GLY A 569 35.31 -22.14 -4.09
CA GLY A 569 36.67 -22.64 -4.26
C GLY A 569 36.94 -23.17 -5.67
N ARG A 570 37.66 -22.39 -6.48
CA ARG A 570 38.12 -22.79 -7.84
C ARG A 570 39.00 -24.03 -7.83
N LYS A 571 39.83 -24.20 -6.80
CA LYS A 571 40.99 -25.12 -6.79
C LYS A 571 40.72 -26.53 -6.23
N GLU A 572 39.49 -26.80 -5.77
CA GLU A 572 39.12 -28.10 -5.17
C GLU A 572 37.76 -28.62 -5.71
N PRO A 573 37.69 -29.02 -6.99
CA PRO A 573 36.46 -29.60 -7.54
C PRO A 573 36.11 -30.93 -6.83
N GLY A 574 34.86 -31.06 -6.38
CA GLY A 574 34.32 -32.31 -5.82
C GLY A 574 34.64 -32.60 -4.35
N SER A 575 35.24 -31.66 -3.60
CA SER A 575 35.46 -31.85 -2.16
C SER A 575 34.15 -31.64 -1.36
N ALA A 576 33.99 -32.38 -0.26
CA ALA A 576 32.85 -32.21 0.65
C ALA A 576 32.74 -30.77 1.19
N ALA A 577 33.89 -30.11 1.41
CA ALA A 577 33.96 -28.72 1.84
C ALA A 577 33.44 -27.75 0.77
N ARG A 578 33.72 -27.99 -0.51
CA ARG A 578 33.12 -27.22 -1.61
C ARG A 578 31.61 -27.42 -1.69
N GLN A 579 31.16 -28.67 -1.58
CA GLN A 579 29.73 -28.99 -1.60
C GLN A 579 28.97 -28.31 -0.45
N ASP A 580 29.57 -28.26 0.75
CA ASP A 580 29.02 -27.52 1.89
C ASP A 580 28.87 -26.02 1.59
N ARG A 581 29.92 -25.39 1.03
CA ARG A 581 29.87 -23.97 0.64
C ARG A 581 28.86 -23.67 -0.46
N GLU A 582 28.74 -24.55 -1.45
CA GLU A 582 27.73 -24.45 -2.53
C GLU A 582 26.30 -24.58 -1.98
N THR A 583 26.10 -25.44 -0.98
CA THR A 583 24.77 -25.75 -0.43
C THR A 583 24.33 -24.73 0.62
N PHE A 584 25.25 -24.23 1.46
CA PHE A 584 24.89 -23.43 2.64
C PHE A 584 25.48 -22.02 2.62
N THR A 585 26.79 -21.88 2.37
CA THR A 585 27.49 -20.58 2.47
C THR A 585 27.08 -19.62 1.37
N TRP A 586 27.12 -20.06 0.11
CA TRP A 586 26.77 -19.18 -0.99
C TRP A 586 25.30 -18.76 -1.01
N PRO A 587 24.30 -19.65 -0.85
CA PRO A 587 22.91 -19.19 -0.87
C PRO A 587 22.63 -18.12 0.19
N PHE A 588 23.27 -18.22 1.36
CA PHE A 588 23.24 -17.17 2.37
C PHE A 588 23.89 -15.86 1.88
N ILE A 589 25.12 -15.91 1.35
CA ILE A 589 25.82 -14.72 0.83
C ILE A 589 25.06 -14.10 -0.34
N GLU A 590 24.55 -14.90 -1.27
CA GLU A 590 23.75 -14.41 -2.40
C GLU A 590 22.50 -13.66 -1.92
N ARG A 591 21.81 -14.20 -0.91
CA ARG A 591 20.68 -13.54 -0.28
C ARG A 591 21.11 -12.22 0.38
N LEU A 592 22.21 -12.23 1.13
CA LEU A 592 22.78 -11.07 1.80
C LEU A 592 23.11 -9.94 0.82
N LEU A 593 23.79 -10.25 -0.29
CA LEU A 593 24.21 -9.28 -1.30
C LEU A 593 23.04 -8.44 -1.84
N LYS A 594 21.82 -9.00 -1.88
CA LYS A 594 20.63 -8.38 -2.47
C LYS A 594 19.62 -7.90 -1.40
N ASN A 595 19.96 -7.95 -0.12
CA ASN A 595 19.04 -7.71 0.99
C ASN A 595 18.80 -6.21 1.27
N ARG A 596 17.94 -5.59 0.47
CA ARG A 596 17.58 -4.17 0.61
C ARG A 596 16.99 -3.77 1.97
N PRO A 597 16.12 -4.59 2.62
CA PRO A 597 15.68 -4.30 3.99
C PRO A 597 16.81 -4.12 4.99
N LEU A 598 17.85 -4.95 4.92
CA LEU A 598 19.04 -4.87 5.78
C LEU A 598 19.85 -3.58 5.52
N LEU A 599 19.93 -3.11 4.26
CA LEU A 599 20.50 -1.80 3.94
C LEU A 599 19.70 -0.65 4.59
N LEU A 600 18.37 -0.68 4.52
CA LEU A 600 17.54 0.34 5.18
C LEU A 600 17.68 0.31 6.70
N PHE A 601 17.85 -0.88 7.28
CA PHE A 601 18.12 -1.02 8.71
C PHE A 601 19.44 -0.36 9.10
N ALA A 602 20.51 -0.59 8.34
CA ALA A 602 21.78 0.08 8.60
C ALA A 602 21.70 1.60 8.37
N GLN A 603 20.81 2.06 7.49
CA GLN A 603 20.51 3.47 7.29
C GLN A 603 19.36 4.00 8.19
N ARG A 604 18.89 3.26 9.21
CA ARG A 604 17.64 3.58 9.97
C ARG A 604 17.58 5.00 10.52
N HIS A 605 18.65 5.51 11.10
CA HIS A 605 18.69 6.88 11.65
C HIS A 605 18.58 7.95 10.56
N TYR A 606 19.15 7.68 9.38
CA TYR A 606 18.99 8.53 8.21
C TYR A 606 17.54 8.44 7.69
N MET A 607 16.98 7.23 7.61
CA MET A 607 15.60 7.02 7.17
C MET A 607 14.59 7.71 8.08
N GLU A 608 14.79 7.68 9.39
CA GLU A 608 13.92 8.38 10.34
C GLU A 608 14.03 9.91 10.19
N ARG A 609 15.26 10.44 10.06
CA ARG A 609 15.46 11.89 9.89
C ARG A 609 14.90 12.41 8.58
N ALA A 610 15.06 11.67 7.48
CA ALA A 610 14.63 12.10 6.16
C ALA A 610 13.16 11.74 5.86
N PHE A 611 12.66 10.64 6.40
CA PHE A 611 11.39 10.02 6.02
C PHE A 611 10.56 9.47 7.20
N GLY A 612 10.79 9.88 8.45
CA GLY A 612 10.10 9.32 9.62
C GLY A 612 8.56 9.43 9.60
N GLY A 613 8.02 10.36 8.81
CA GLY A 613 6.57 10.47 8.58
C GLY A 613 6.00 9.43 7.59
N TYR A 614 6.84 8.69 6.88
CA TYR A 614 6.45 7.75 5.84
C TYR A 614 6.20 6.35 6.40
N ASP A 615 4.96 5.87 6.24
CA ASP A 615 4.60 4.48 6.44
C ASP A 615 3.63 4.05 5.33
N PRO A 616 3.98 3.09 4.46
CA PRO A 616 3.10 2.63 3.39
C PRO A 616 1.79 2.00 3.90
N SER A 617 1.68 1.72 5.20
CA SER A 617 0.48 1.20 5.85
C SER A 617 -0.53 2.28 6.28
N CYS A 618 -0.15 3.57 6.24
CA CYS A 618 -1.08 4.68 6.47
C CYS A 618 -1.87 4.95 5.18
N VAL A 619 -2.93 4.17 4.96
CA VAL A 619 -3.73 4.12 3.73
C VAL A 619 -4.38 5.45 3.33
N ASP A 620 -4.64 6.33 4.29
CA ASP A 620 -5.20 7.66 4.07
C ASP A 620 -4.16 8.66 3.55
N VAL A 621 -2.88 8.39 3.82
CA VAL A 621 -1.75 9.28 3.50
C VAL A 621 -1.00 8.80 2.26
N TRP A 622 -0.84 7.49 2.08
CA TRP A 622 0.05 6.90 1.05
C TRP A 622 -0.67 5.79 0.26
N LYS A 623 -0.62 5.83 -1.08
CA LYS A 623 -1.17 4.77 -1.95
C LYS A 623 -0.12 4.18 -2.88
N GLY A 624 0.05 2.85 -2.80
CA GLY A 624 0.45 1.94 -3.87
C GLY A 624 1.84 2.06 -4.52
N HIS A 625 2.54 3.20 -4.45
CA HIS A 625 3.83 3.40 -5.14
C HIS A 625 4.64 4.62 -4.65
N ASP A 626 4.21 5.31 -3.61
CA ASP A 626 4.78 6.61 -3.17
C ASP A 626 6.02 6.48 -2.27
N ARG A 627 6.99 5.62 -2.60
CA ARG A 627 8.23 5.52 -1.82
C ARG A 627 9.07 6.80 -2.05
N PRO A 628 9.41 7.58 -0.99
CA PRO A 628 10.13 8.85 -1.15
C PRO A 628 11.64 8.70 -1.37
N TRP A 629 12.14 7.48 -1.59
CA TRP A 629 13.53 7.21 -1.95
C TRP A 629 13.63 6.20 -3.09
N ASP A 630 14.78 6.16 -3.74
CA ASP A 630 15.18 5.10 -4.65
C ASP A 630 16.40 4.35 -4.12
N TYR A 631 16.53 3.07 -4.50
CA TYR A 631 17.77 2.32 -4.30
C TYR A 631 18.62 2.51 -5.54
N ASP A 632 19.74 3.19 -5.39
CA ASP A 632 20.66 3.40 -6.50
C ASP A 632 22.11 3.27 -6.06
N HIS A 633 22.96 3.14 -7.06
CA HIS A 633 24.36 2.81 -6.94
C HIS A 633 25.16 3.99 -6.39
N ILE A 634 26.22 3.73 -5.65
CA ILE A 634 27.22 4.74 -5.26
C ILE A 634 28.20 4.91 -6.42
N LEU A 635 28.75 3.81 -6.96
CA LEU A 635 29.39 3.79 -8.28
C LEU A 635 28.30 3.59 -9.35
N PRO A 636 28.04 4.57 -10.24
CA PRO A 636 26.98 4.48 -11.23
C PRO A 636 27.08 3.24 -12.13
N SER A 637 25.94 2.58 -12.36
CA SER A 637 25.92 1.33 -13.14
C SER A 637 26.37 1.51 -14.59
N ASN A 638 26.22 2.72 -15.15
CA ASN A 638 26.60 3.02 -16.53
C ASN A 638 28.09 2.76 -16.75
N VAL A 639 28.96 3.15 -15.80
CA VAL A 639 30.42 2.90 -15.81
C VAL A 639 30.78 1.44 -16.16
N LEU A 640 29.90 0.49 -15.81
CA LEU A 640 30.09 -0.95 -16.02
C LEU A 640 29.12 -1.58 -17.05
N HIS A 641 28.29 -0.81 -17.77
CA HIS A 641 27.21 -1.33 -18.64
C HIS A 641 27.57 -1.45 -20.13
N SER A 642 28.39 -0.54 -20.69
CA SER A 642 28.43 -0.36 -22.16
C SER A 642 29.79 -0.62 -22.83
N ASN A 643 30.90 -0.77 -22.10
CA ASN A 643 32.25 -0.82 -22.69
C ASN A 643 33.01 -2.13 -22.38
N PRO A 644 33.71 -2.77 -23.34
CA PRO A 644 34.64 -3.84 -23.04
C PRO A 644 35.88 -3.25 -22.34
N ARG A 645 36.07 -3.56 -21.06
CA ARG A 645 37.19 -3.09 -20.22
C ARG A 645 37.79 -4.25 -19.44
N THR A 646 39.08 -4.17 -19.11
CA THR A 646 39.88 -5.29 -18.62
C THR A 646 39.31 -5.94 -17.35
N TYR A 647 38.92 -5.15 -16.36
CA TYR A 647 38.42 -5.66 -15.07
C TYR A 647 36.91 -5.48 -14.86
N ARG A 648 36.17 -5.17 -15.94
CA ARG A 648 34.73 -4.88 -15.87
C ARG A 648 33.93 -6.00 -15.22
N GLU A 649 34.10 -7.24 -15.64
CA GLU A 649 33.29 -8.37 -15.15
C GLU A 649 33.51 -8.64 -13.66
N ALA A 650 34.72 -8.38 -13.16
CA ALA A 650 35.05 -8.46 -11.75
C ALA A 650 34.35 -7.36 -10.93
N CYS A 651 34.45 -6.09 -11.36
CA CYS A 651 33.73 -4.99 -10.72
C CYS A 651 32.21 -5.18 -10.77
N ARG A 652 31.68 -5.74 -11.87
CA ARG A 652 30.25 -5.96 -12.07
C ARG A 652 29.65 -6.96 -11.07
N GLN A 653 30.46 -7.79 -10.41
CA GLN A 653 29.99 -8.66 -9.32
C GLN A 653 29.43 -7.84 -8.14
N TRP A 654 29.89 -6.60 -7.96
CA TRP A 654 29.52 -5.74 -6.84
C TRP A 654 28.45 -4.70 -7.18
N ILE A 655 28.14 -4.50 -8.46
CA ILE A 655 27.30 -3.38 -8.91
C ILE A 655 25.91 -3.40 -8.26
N ASN A 656 25.18 -4.51 -8.35
CA ASN A 656 23.82 -4.66 -7.85
C ASN A 656 23.77 -5.21 -6.41
N THR A 657 24.81 -4.95 -5.62
CA THR A 657 24.90 -5.43 -4.23
C THR A 657 24.60 -4.30 -3.26
N ILE A 658 24.10 -4.61 -2.06
CA ILE A 658 23.92 -3.61 -1.00
C ILE A 658 25.21 -2.94 -0.56
N GLY A 659 26.37 -3.52 -0.88
CA GLY A 659 27.68 -2.87 -0.72
C GLY A 659 27.86 -1.65 -1.61
N ASN A 660 27.25 -1.63 -2.80
CA ASN A 660 27.26 -0.49 -3.73
C ASN A 660 25.92 0.24 -3.82
N LEU A 661 24.83 -0.26 -3.24
CA LEU A 661 23.55 0.44 -3.20
C LEU A 661 23.42 1.34 -1.96
N ARG A 662 22.70 2.44 -2.13
CA ARG A 662 22.28 3.37 -1.07
C ARG A 662 20.80 3.72 -1.27
N ALA A 663 20.06 3.92 -0.19
CA ALA A 663 18.76 4.57 -0.24
C ALA A 663 18.95 6.08 -0.39
N TRP A 664 18.53 6.62 -1.53
CA TRP A 664 18.66 8.03 -1.88
C TRP A 664 17.30 8.72 -1.87
N PRO A 665 17.18 9.97 -1.37
CA PRO A 665 15.98 10.77 -1.61
C PRO A 665 15.70 10.80 -3.09
N LEU A 666 14.43 10.61 -3.43
CA LEU A 666 14.00 10.47 -4.81
C LEU A 666 14.50 11.65 -5.65
N GLU A 667 14.40 12.84 -5.09
CA GLU A 667 14.77 14.13 -5.68
C GLU A 667 16.28 14.23 -5.92
N GLU A 668 17.09 13.85 -4.92
CA GLU A 668 18.56 13.87 -4.98
C GLU A 668 19.09 12.86 -6.01
N ASN A 669 18.59 11.61 -5.95
CA ASN A 669 19.04 10.56 -6.86
C ASN A 669 18.81 10.92 -8.33
N ARG A 670 17.64 11.52 -8.60
CA ARG A 670 17.22 11.91 -9.96
C ARG A 670 17.88 13.19 -10.46
N GLY A 671 18.60 13.93 -9.61
CA GLY A 671 19.45 15.06 -10.00
C GLY A 671 20.88 14.66 -10.31
N ARG A 672 21.34 13.56 -9.72
CA ARG A 672 22.73 13.09 -9.72
C ARG A 672 23.20 12.46 -11.03
N HIS A 673 22.29 11.91 -11.85
CA HIS A 673 22.64 11.15 -13.06
C HIS A 673 23.77 10.11 -12.80
N ASP A 674 24.79 10.08 -13.66
CA ASP A 674 25.99 9.23 -13.53
C ASP A 674 27.17 9.96 -12.86
N GLU A 675 26.91 10.96 -12.02
CA GLU A 675 27.97 11.64 -11.25
C GLU A 675 28.74 10.66 -10.36
N LEU A 676 30.02 10.95 -10.17
CA LEU A 676 30.90 10.17 -9.30
C LEU A 676 30.51 10.38 -7.83
N ALA A 677 30.87 9.42 -6.98
CA ALA A 677 30.58 9.50 -5.55
C ALA A 677 31.20 10.74 -4.88
N GLU A 678 32.35 11.20 -5.34
CA GLU A 678 33.00 12.43 -4.84
C GLU A 678 32.22 13.71 -5.09
N GLN A 679 31.44 13.74 -6.18
CA GLN A 679 30.60 14.87 -6.57
C GLN A 679 29.25 14.81 -5.87
N SER A 680 28.71 13.60 -5.72
CA SER A 680 27.34 13.39 -5.28
C SER A 680 27.15 13.09 -3.80
N ILE A 681 28.20 12.68 -3.08
CA ILE A 681 28.17 12.46 -1.63
C ILE A 681 29.07 13.50 -0.98
N PRO A 682 28.52 14.60 -0.43
CA PRO A 682 29.32 15.57 0.30
C PRO A 682 29.85 14.97 1.61
N GLU A 683 30.91 15.56 2.16
CA GLU A 683 31.60 15.07 3.36
C GLU A 683 30.63 14.90 4.56
N GLY A 684 29.70 15.84 4.75
CA GLY A 684 28.68 15.78 5.81
C GLY A 684 27.69 14.62 5.68
N SER A 685 27.62 13.95 4.52
CA SER A 685 26.68 12.85 4.23
C SER A 685 27.36 11.47 4.11
N LEU A 686 28.65 11.36 4.46
CA LEU A 686 29.39 10.09 4.45
C LEU A 686 28.73 9.07 5.39
N LYS A 687 28.41 9.48 6.63
CA LYS A 687 27.77 8.62 7.63
C LYS A 687 26.41 8.09 7.17
N ASP A 688 25.60 8.94 6.54
CA ASP A 688 24.30 8.55 5.97
C ASP A 688 24.43 7.53 4.85
N SER A 689 25.59 7.51 4.18
CA SER A 689 25.94 6.58 3.12
C SER A 689 26.70 5.35 3.62
N LEU A 690 26.99 5.26 4.92
CA LEU A 690 27.81 4.23 5.56
C LEU A 690 29.24 4.17 4.98
N LEU A 691 29.80 5.33 4.63
CA LEU A 691 31.18 5.52 4.23
C LEU A 691 31.97 6.10 5.41
N LEU A 692 33.16 5.57 5.67
CA LEU A 692 33.99 5.93 6.83
C LEU A 692 34.94 7.09 6.57
N SER A 693 35.30 7.35 5.31
CA SER A 693 36.25 8.40 4.96
C SER A 693 36.07 8.90 3.53
N LEU A 694 36.66 10.07 3.24
CA LEU A 694 36.76 10.60 1.88
C LEU A 694 37.56 9.66 0.96
N GLU A 695 38.54 8.93 1.49
CA GLU A 695 39.28 7.91 0.75
C GLU A 695 38.39 6.72 0.37
N GLU A 696 37.52 6.25 1.26
CA GLU A 696 36.57 5.20 0.89
C GLU A 696 35.60 5.69 -0.19
N ARG A 697 35.12 6.92 -0.10
CA ARG A 697 34.26 7.56 -1.12
C ARG A 697 34.94 7.63 -2.50
N SER A 698 36.23 7.96 -2.56
CA SER A 698 36.96 8.05 -3.83
C SER A 698 37.08 6.69 -4.53
N ARG A 699 37.11 5.59 -3.78
CA ARG A 699 37.08 4.22 -4.33
C ARG A 699 35.78 3.86 -5.04
N PHE A 700 34.69 4.61 -4.84
CA PHE A 700 33.45 4.48 -5.62
C PHE A 700 33.38 5.46 -6.81
N SER A 701 34.41 6.26 -7.04
CA SER A 701 34.46 7.29 -8.09
C SER A 701 35.31 6.84 -9.29
N LEU A 702 35.02 5.66 -9.83
CA LEU A 702 35.73 5.14 -11.01
C LEU A 702 35.17 5.75 -12.28
N SER A 703 36.05 6.29 -13.12
CA SER A 703 35.75 6.56 -14.52
C SER A 703 35.81 5.29 -15.37
N TRP A 704 35.36 5.39 -16.62
CA TRP A 704 35.43 4.31 -17.61
C TRP A 704 36.86 3.83 -17.91
N GLU A 705 37.86 4.69 -17.71
CA GLU A 705 39.28 4.36 -17.94
C GLU A 705 39.90 3.67 -16.72
N ASP A 706 39.48 4.09 -15.51
CA ASP A 706 39.96 3.53 -14.25
C ASP A 706 39.65 2.03 -14.10
N VAL A 707 38.62 1.53 -14.79
CA VAL A 707 38.27 0.10 -14.82
C VAL A 707 39.35 -0.76 -15.53
N ASN A 708 40.30 -0.15 -16.22
CA ASN A 708 41.46 -0.86 -16.79
C ASN A 708 42.65 -0.95 -15.81
N ASP A 709 42.63 -0.23 -14.70
CA ASP A 709 43.68 -0.25 -13.68
C ASP A 709 43.35 -1.33 -12.62
N PRO A 710 44.20 -2.35 -12.43
CA PRO A 710 43.95 -3.42 -11.47
C PRO A 710 43.88 -2.93 -10.02
N ALA A 711 44.65 -1.90 -9.66
CA ALA A 711 44.67 -1.36 -8.30
C ALA A 711 43.36 -0.60 -8.01
N LYS A 712 42.89 0.23 -8.95
CA LYS A 712 41.62 0.96 -8.79
C LYS A 712 40.42 0.02 -8.81
N ALA A 713 40.40 -0.98 -9.70
CA ALA A 713 39.35 -1.99 -9.76
C ALA A 713 39.26 -2.79 -8.45
N ALA A 714 40.40 -3.30 -7.94
CA ALA A 714 40.45 -4.01 -6.67
C ALA A 714 40.05 -3.11 -5.48
N ALA A 715 40.45 -1.83 -5.48
CA ALA A 715 40.09 -0.88 -4.43
C ALA A 715 38.57 -0.65 -4.35
N PHE A 716 37.87 -0.51 -5.48
CA PHE A 716 36.40 -0.46 -5.51
C PHE A 716 35.77 -1.73 -4.96
N MET A 717 36.21 -2.91 -5.44
CA MET A 717 35.67 -4.20 -5.00
C MET A 717 35.83 -4.38 -3.49
N ASN A 718 36.99 -4.03 -2.94
CA ASN A 718 37.27 -4.12 -1.51
C ASN A 718 36.50 -3.07 -0.69
N ALA A 719 36.26 -1.87 -1.24
CA ALA A 719 35.40 -0.88 -0.58
C ALA A 719 33.93 -1.35 -0.53
N ALA A 720 33.40 -1.89 -1.63
CA ALA A 720 32.05 -2.46 -1.67
C ALA A 720 31.91 -3.66 -0.72
N ARG A 721 32.93 -4.53 -0.66
CA ARG A 721 33.04 -5.64 0.31
C ARG A 721 33.02 -5.14 1.75
N ALA A 722 33.91 -4.21 2.11
CA ALA A 722 34.01 -3.69 3.47
C ALA A 722 32.69 -3.04 3.91
N ARG A 723 32.05 -2.27 3.02
CA ARG A 723 30.74 -1.67 3.28
C ARG A 723 29.64 -2.72 3.48
N LEU A 724 29.59 -3.78 2.64
CA LEU A 724 28.66 -4.90 2.83
C LEU A 724 28.82 -5.54 4.21
N LEU A 725 30.06 -5.84 4.62
CA LEU A 725 30.36 -6.46 5.90
C LEU A 725 29.93 -5.56 7.07
N ARG A 726 30.16 -4.25 7.00
CA ARG A 726 29.69 -3.30 8.02
C ARG A 726 28.17 -3.23 8.13
N ILE A 727 27.46 -3.21 7.00
CA ILE A 727 25.98 -3.23 7.00
C ILE A 727 25.47 -4.49 7.71
N TYR A 728 26.09 -5.64 7.43
CA TYR A 728 25.72 -6.91 8.06
C TYR A 728 26.05 -6.94 9.56
N GLN A 729 27.26 -6.49 9.94
CA GLN A 729 27.72 -6.42 11.32
C GLN A 729 26.80 -5.52 12.17
N ASP A 730 26.42 -4.35 11.66
CA ASP A 730 25.51 -3.43 12.36
C ASP A 730 24.19 -4.11 12.74
N TRP A 731 23.56 -4.84 11.80
CA TRP A 731 22.37 -5.64 12.12
C TRP A 731 22.65 -6.73 13.15
N HIS A 732 23.71 -7.50 12.94
CA HIS A 732 24.04 -8.66 13.77
C HIS A 732 24.29 -8.26 15.23
N ASP A 733 25.03 -7.17 15.46
CA ASP A 733 25.44 -6.73 16.79
C ASP A 733 24.35 -5.90 17.48
N SER A 734 23.74 -4.95 16.77
CA SER A 734 22.68 -4.09 17.32
C SER A 734 21.50 -4.90 17.87
N LEU A 735 21.21 -6.03 17.23
CA LEU A 735 20.13 -6.95 17.64
C LEU A 735 20.64 -8.16 18.43
N SER A 736 21.95 -8.28 18.66
CA SER A 736 22.57 -9.40 19.38
C SER A 736 22.17 -10.77 18.80
N VAL A 737 22.19 -10.90 17.47
CA VAL A 737 21.73 -12.08 16.71
C VAL A 737 22.49 -13.35 17.10
N ALA A 738 23.75 -13.23 17.55
CA ALA A 738 24.55 -14.36 18.07
C ALA A 738 23.82 -15.14 19.18
N SER A 739 23.04 -14.45 20.03
CA SER A 739 22.31 -15.09 21.12
C SER A 739 21.23 -16.06 20.62
N LEU A 740 20.69 -15.86 19.41
CA LEU A 740 19.68 -16.73 18.80
C LEU A 740 20.29 -17.93 18.08
N THR A 741 21.53 -17.85 17.60
CA THR A 741 22.19 -18.92 16.85
C THR A 741 23.06 -19.82 17.72
N GLY A 742 23.44 -19.34 18.92
CA GLY A 742 24.23 -20.11 19.88
C GLY A 742 25.73 -20.14 19.62
N LEU A 743 26.21 -19.33 18.68
CA LEU A 743 27.63 -19.14 18.40
C LEU A 743 28.21 -18.13 19.41
N PRO A 744 29.43 -18.35 19.94
CA PRO A 744 29.98 -17.49 20.98
C PRO A 744 30.12 -16.07 20.45
N SER A 745 29.46 -15.12 21.12
CA SER A 745 29.84 -13.71 21.08
C SER A 745 31.28 -13.63 21.58
N ILE A 746 32.17 -13.06 20.76
CA ILE A 746 33.51 -12.69 21.22
C ILE A 746 33.32 -11.76 22.44
N PRO A 747 34.04 -11.95 23.56
CA PRO A 747 33.93 -11.07 24.71
C PRO A 747 34.37 -9.65 24.34
N ASP A 748 33.71 -8.66 24.96
CA ASP A 748 33.86 -7.21 24.78
C ASP A 748 35.27 -6.69 24.48
#